data_AF-A0A1B1SDC2-F1
#
_entry.id   AF-A0A1B1SDC2-F1
#
_cell.length_a   1.000
_cell.length_b   1.000
_cell.length_c   1.000
_cell.angle_alpha   90.00
_cell.angle_beta   90.00
_cell.angle_gamma   90.00
#
_symmetry.space_group_name_H-M   'P 1'
#
loop_
_entity.id
_entity.type
_entity.pdbx_description
1 polymer ?
#
loop_
_entity_poly.entity_id
_entity_poly.type
_entity_poly.pdbx_seq_one_letter_code
_entity_poly.pdbx_strand_id
1 'polypeptide(L)'
;MPSAARTLRVLAVGNSFSRDAVEQHLHELAMADGDTMIVGNLFIPGCSLERHVQCARNDRPDYVYRKVRVDGKRVETKSMTLARALADEPWDYVSMQQSSPISGIYSTWSAWLPELKDYVKARVPKKAKLMLHQTWAYSGDSGHSGFRNYGCNQDSMYRSIVGAVNKAARQYKIKYIMPSGTAIQNARTSFAGDHLNRDGYHLDLGFGRFTAACAWYGALTGRDVTASSYMPEGMNADLVAVAKAAGNAAAKHPSQVTNLSAMKPSTVLYKDASVPVEIRIDDLLSRMTTHEKVMQLNQYTLGNNNNENNVGEVAGELPAELGSVIYYNDNPDLRNAYQRRCMEESRLGIPCIFGYDMIHGFRTIYPISLGQACSWNVPLVERMTSYAAAEGRMSGIDWTFSPMIDVARDPRWGRVSEGYGEDPYANAAFCAATVRGYQGKSLADSTTIAACLKHYVAYGASEAGRDYVYTEVSPQTLWDTYLPPYKAGVDAGALTLMSSFNDISGIPGSANYYTLTEILKNRWKHKGFVVSDWGSIEQLVNQGNAADKKEAGLRAFNSGLEMDMMSHAYDKYLEDLIDEGKVDSVLLDESVRRVLRVKMLLGLFEKPYTGNHPDRFMRPDALSAARQLAAESMVLLKNDSIGILPLNGVGRIAVIGPVAKSSASLQGSWNGRGVYDETVTLYQGILDRFAPEAEIRFAKGSDLDKTTEVELAQAVDTACWADVVILCLGEERRWSGENASRSTIALPEAQLQLAEKIAATGKPVVMLLSSGRPLDLSQMEPLANAIIEVWQPGTAGGAAAADILSGDVNPSGKLAMTFPRSTGQIPIYYNRRGSARRHQGFYQDIPSTPLYPFGHGLSYTTFAYGEPSVSSSTFRKGEKVTVTVPVTNTGSRAGAEAVLWFISDPAASITRPIMELKHFEKRELKPGETTTFKFVIDPVKHLSFPDADGNIILEPGDFKIIVGPHTVNLVME
;
A
#
# COMPACT_ATOMS: atom_id res chain seq x y z
N MET A 1 8.46 59.33 2.80
CA MET A 1 9.72 59.00 3.51
C MET A 1 9.70 57.52 3.83
N PRO A 2 10.78 56.75 3.62
CA PRO A 2 10.83 55.36 4.06
C PRO A 2 10.68 55.33 5.58
N SER A 3 9.77 54.49 6.11
CA SER A 3 9.70 54.19 7.54
C SER A 3 11.09 53.73 7.99
N ALA A 4 11.62 54.28 9.09
CA ALA A 4 12.87 53.81 9.67
C ALA A 4 12.82 52.28 9.86
N ALA A 5 13.88 51.58 9.44
CA ALA A 5 14.00 50.13 9.55
C ALA A 5 13.78 49.70 11.01
N ARG A 6 12.82 48.81 11.25
CA ARG A 6 12.46 48.34 12.61
C ARG A 6 13.07 46.97 12.85
N THR A 7 13.63 46.74 14.03
CA THR A 7 13.88 45.39 14.52
C THR A 7 12.72 44.96 15.41
N LEU A 8 11.96 43.95 14.98
CA LEU A 8 10.81 43.40 15.68
C LEU A 8 11.17 42.04 16.29
N ARG A 9 11.06 41.90 17.61
CA ARG A 9 11.31 40.64 18.31
C ARG A 9 9.98 40.04 18.75
N VAL A 10 9.61 38.91 18.16
CA VAL A 10 8.31 38.27 18.34
C VAL A 10 8.49 36.87 18.90
N LEU A 11 7.88 36.59 20.05
CA LEU A 11 7.81 35.25 20.63
C LEU A 11 6.36 34.72 20.55
N ALA A 12 6.17 33.57 19.94
CA ALA A 12 4.92 32.83 19.98
C ALA A 12 4.99 31.72 21.04
N VAL A 13 4.11 31.77 22.05
CA VAL A 13 3.94 30.70 23.04
C VAL A 13 2.69 29.91 22.67
N GLY A 14 2.87 28.71 22.10
CA GLY A 14 1.75 27.96 21.53
C GLY A 14 2.01 26.48 21.28
N ASN A 15 1.52 26.01 20.13
CA ASN A 15 1.51 24.59 19.75
C ASN A 15 1.80 24.42 18.25
N SER A 16 1.33 23.34 17.64
CA SER A 16 1.53 23.11 16.20
C SER A 16 0.91 24.19 15.30
N PHE A 17 -0.05 24.99 15.79
CA PHE A 17 -0.68 26.07 15.03
C PHE A 17 0.19 27.34 15.01
N SER A 18 0.83 27.70 16.13
CA SER A 18 1.82 28.79 16.13
C SER A 18 3.00 28.42 15.23
N ARG A 19 3.45 27.16 15.28
CA ARG A 19 4.47 26.61 14.37
C ARG A 19 4.13 26.88 12.91
N ASP A 20 2.93 26.51 12.48
CA ASP A 20 2.50 26.73 11.10
C ASP A 20 2.36 28.22 10.78
N ALA A 21 1.93 29.07 11.72
CA ALA A 21 1.70 30.48 11.45
C ALA A 21 2.96 31.36 11.38
N VAL A 22 4.01 31.06 12.16
CA VAL A 22 5.15 32.00 12.32
C VAL A 22 6.49 31.47 11.84
N GLU A 23 6.66 30.15 11.67
CA GLU A 23 7.98 29.62 11.32
C GLU A 23 8.37 29.90 9.87
N GLN A 24 7.43 30.02 8.94
CA GLN A 24 7.72 30.25 7.53
C GLN A 24 7.21 31.62 7.07
N HIS A 25 7.95 32.26 6.16
CA HIS A 25 7.62 33.50 5.46
C HIS A 25 7.56 34.78 6.29
N LEU A 26 7.31 34.71 7.60
CA LEU A 26 7.13 35.90 8.44
C LEU A 26 8.41 36.75 8.54
N HIS A 27 9.58 36.11 8.69
CA HIS A 27 10.86 36.81 8.70
C HIS A 27 11.18 37.41 7.32
N GLU A 28 10.95 36.63 6.27
CA GLU A 28 11.26 37.01 4.90
C GLU A 28 10.36 38.16 4.40
N LEU A 29 9.08 38.18 4.81
CA LEU A 29 8.15 39.31 4.60
C LEU A 29 8.68 40.60 5.23
N ALA A 30 9.18 40.54 6.46
CA ALA A 30 9.74 41.71 7.13
C ALA A 30 10.98 42.23 6.40
N MET A 31 11.88 41.32 6.01
CA MET A 31 13.11 41.65 5.29
C MET A 31 12.84 42.32 3.94
N ALA A 32 11.87 41.83 3.17
CA ALA A 32 11.51 42.41 1.87
C ALA A 32 11.00 43.85 1.98
N ASP A 33 10.40 44.18 3.12
CA ASP A 33 9.84 45.50 3.43
C ASP A 33 10.82 46.42 4.18
N GLY A 34 12.08 45.98 4.33
CA GLY A 34 13.16 46.73 5.00
C GLY A 34 13.13 46.69 6.53
N ASP A 35 12.34 45.79 7.12
CA ASP A 35 12.34 45.52 8.56
C ASP A 35 13.20 44.27 8.87
N THR A 36 13.65 44.14 10.11
CA THR A 36 14.29 42.92 10.63
C THR A 36 13.37 42.26 11.63
N MET A 37 13.11 40.95 11.51
CA MET A 37 12.27 40.24 12.48
C MET A 37 12.99 39.05 13.10
N ILE A 38 13.08 39.02 14.43
CA ILE A 38 13.50 37.83 15.18
C ILE A 38 12.23 37.11 15.61
N VAL A 39 12.08 35.85 15.19
CA VAL A 39 10.87 35.06 15.48
C VAL A 39 11.23 33.87 16.36
N GLY A 40 10.80 33.88 17.61
CA GLY A 40 10.81 32.73 18.50
C GLY A 40 9.46 32.02 18.46
N ASN A 41 9.46 30.69 18.31
CA ASN A 41 8.29 29.84 18.48
C ASN A 41 8.59 28.81 19.58
N LEU A 42 7.93 28.97 20.71
CA LEU A 42 7.99 28.06 21.84
C LEU A 42 6.73 27.21 21.85
N PHE A 43 6.85 25.91 21.58
CA PHE A 43 5.68 25.07 21.38
C PHE A 43 5.78 23.68 22.00
N ILE A 44 4.61 23.17 22.36
CA ILE A 44 4.36 21.76 22.67
C ILE A 44 3.20 21.31 21.74
N PRO A 45 3.30 20.20 20.98
CA PRO A 45 2.21 19.76 20.12
C PRO A 45 0.88 19.61 20.88
N GLY A 46 -0.20 20.19 20.32
CA GLY A 46 -1.54 20.17 20.94
C GLY A 46 -1.70 20.91 22.27
N CYS A 47 -0.70 21.67 22.73
CA CYS A 47 -0.70 22.30 24.05
C CYS A 47 -1.89 23.24 24.29
N SER A 48 -2.51 23.10 25.46
CA SER A 48 -3.54 23.99 25.99
C SER A 48 -2.94 25.08 26.88
N LEU A 49 -3.71 26.13 27.14
CA LEU A 49 -3.33 27.16 28.12
C LEU A 49 -3.08 26.57 29.51
N GLU A 50 -3.87 25.57 29.91
CA GLU A 50 -3.67 24.84 31.17
C GLU A 50 -2.27 24.23 31.24
N ARG A 51 -1.86 23.50 30.19
CA ARG A 51 -0.55 22.87 30.15
C ARG A 51 0.57 23.92 30.14
N HIS A 52 0.39 25.05 29.46
CA HIS A 52 1.34 26.17 29.55
C HIS A 52 1.50 26.70 30.98
N VAL A 53 0.39 26.90 31.70
CA VAL A 53 0.39 27.31 33.11
C VAL A 53 1.08 26.27 34.00
N GLN A 54 0.78 24.99 33.82
CA GLN A 54 1.43 23.91 34.58
C GLN A 54 2.94 23.88 34.34
N CYS A 55 3.39 24.09 33.11
CA CYS A 55 4.81 24.21 32.80
C CYS A 55 5.43 25.45 33.45
N ALA A 56 4.71 26.58 33.46
CA ALA A 56 5.16 27.83 34.06
C ALA A 56 5.32 27.72 35.60
N ARG A 57 4.35 27.07 36.28
CA ARG A 57 4.36 26.84 37.73
C ARG A 57 5.56 26.01 38.19
N ASN A 58 5.95 25.04 37.38
CA ASN A 58 6.95 24.03 37.74
C ASN A 58 8.28 24.18 36.95
N ASP A 59 8.43 25.26 36.19
CA ASP A 59 9.56 25.52 35.26
C ASP A 59 9.94 24.30 34.40
N ARG A 60 8.93 23.59 33.88
CA ARG A 60 9.16 22.33 33.14
C ARG A 60 9.88 22.56 31.81
N PRO A 61 10.93 21.78 31.49
CA PRO A 61 11.65 21.84 30.22
C PRO A 61 10.95 21.00 29.14
N ASP A 62 9.65 21.22 28.93
CA ASP A 62 8.81 20.39 28.05
C ASP A 62 8.79 20.92 26.60
N TYR A 63 9.28 22.13 26.36
CA TYR A 63 9.09 22.81 25.08
C TYR A 63 10.18 22.48 24.06
N VAL A 64 9.78 22.46 22.79
CA VAL A 64 10.69 22.72 21.67
C VAL A 64 10.66 24.21 21.39
N TYR A 65 11.84 24.83 21.31
CA TYR A 65 12.00 26.23 20.97
C TYR A 65 12.71 26.37 19.63
N ARG A 66 12.08 27.04 18.68
CA ARG A 66 12.66 27.35 17.37
C ARG A 66 12.79 28.84 17.20
N LYS A 67 13.93 29.31 16.72
CA LYS A 67 14.21 30.73 16.56
C LYS A 67 14.75 31.03 15.17
N VAL A 68 14.13 31.99 14.50
CA VAL A 68 14.67 32.65 13.30
C VAL A 68 15.43 33.89 13.77
N ARG A 69 16.75 33.89 13.54
CA ARG A 69 17.66 34.97 13.94
C ARG A 69 17.62 36.14 12.95
N VAL A 70 18.33 37.22 13.28
CA VAL A 70 18.48 38.41 12.42
C VAL A 70 19.03 38.07 11.04
N ASP A 71 19.93 37.09 10.95
CA ASP A 71 20.53 36.60 9.71
C ASP A 71 19.64 35.58 8.96
N GLY A 72 18.39 35.39 9.40
CA GLY A 72 17.47 34.40 8.85
C GLY A 72 17.77 32.95 9.26
N LYS A 73 18.87 32.67 9.99
CA LYS A 73 19.19 31.30 10.41
C LYS A 73 18.20 30.78 11.42
N ARG A 74 17.75 29.56 11.17
CA ARG A 74 16.78 28.82 11.99
C ARG A 74 17.53 27.91 12.96
N VAL A 75 17.31 28.08 14.25
CA VAL A 75 17.91 27.24 15.31
C VAL A 75 16.83 26.55 16.13
N GLU A 76 17.08 25.32 16.55
CA GLU A 76 16.19 24.55 17.42
C GLU A 76 16.88 24.26 18.76
N THR A 77 16.12 24.38 19.84
CA THR A 77 16.55 24.00 21.19
C THR A 77 15.46 23.13 21.80
N LYS A 78 15.81 21.89 22.13
CA LYS A 78 14.94 20.96 22.85
C LYS A 78 15.04 21.18 24.35
N SER A 79 14.03 20.73 25.08
CA SER A 79 13.98 20.83 26.54
C SER A 79 14.09 22.28 27.04
N MET A 80 13.44 23.20 26.35
CA MET A 80 13.36 24.61 26.72
C MET A 80 12.31 24.82 27.82
N THR A 81 12.53 25.74 28.75
CA THR A 81 11.50 26.19 29.69
C THR A 81 10.88 27.50 29.22
N LEU A 82 9.66 27.80 29.67
CA LEU A 82 9.01 29.08 29.36
C LEU A 82 9.82 30.27 29.88
N ALA A 83 10.41 30.16 31.09
CA ALA A 83 11.23 31.22 31.66
C ALA A 83 12.46 31.54 30.79
N ARG A 84 13.17 30.50 30.31
CA ARG A 84 14.36 30.67 29.46
C ARG A 84 14.02 31.29 28.11
N ALA A 85 12.91 30.88 27.49
CA ALA A 85 12.48 31.46 26.22
C ALA A 85 12.06 32.94 26.37
N LEU A 86 11.40 33.31 27.47
CA LEU A 86 11.04 34.72 27.76
C LEU A 86 12.27 35.61 27.99
N ALA A 87 13.38 35.03 28.48
CA ALA A 87 14.64 35.73 28.71
C ALA A 87 15.59 35.73 27.50
N ASP A 88 15.30 34.96 26.45
CA ASP A 88 16.19 34.77 25.28
C ASP A 88 16.40 36.05 24.46
N GLU A 89 15.41 36.94 24.42
CA GLU A 89 15.49 38.23 23.73
C GLU A 89 14.70 39.30 24.51
N PRO A 90 15.00 40.59 24.34
CA PRO A 90 14.12 41.66 24.82
C PRO A 90 12.87 41.75 23.92
N TRP A 91 11.97 40.78 24.05
CA TRP A 91 10.80 40.61 23.19
C TRP A 91 9.94 41.88 23.11
N ASP A 92 9.63 42.32 21.89
CA ASP A 92 8.71 43.42 21.61
C ASP A 92 7.25 42.95 21.65
N TYR A 93 7.03 41.70 21.23
CA TYR A 93 5.72 41.07 21.15
C TYR A 93 5.78 39.63 21.70
N VAL A 94 4.83 39.27 22.56
CA VAL A 94 4.66 37.89 23.02
C VAL A 94 3.22 37.44 22.82
N SER A 95 3.01 36.42 21.99
CA SER A 95 1.70 35.83 21.74
C SER A 95 1.44 34.65 22.69
N MET A 96 0.17 34.47 23.06
CA MET A 96 -0.33 33.30 23.76
C MET A 96 -1.46 32.68 22.94
N GLN A 97 -1.50 31.36 22.88
CA GLN A 97 -2.44 30.60 22.08
C GLN A 97 -3.13 29.50 22.91
N GLN A 98 -4.41 29.24 22.63
CA GLN A 98 -5.11 28.06 23.12
C GLN A 98 -4.98 26.88 22.14
N SER A 99 -5.16 25.65 22.64
CA SER A 99 -5.30 24.46 21.80
C SER A 99 -6.51 24.59 20.87
N SER A 100 -6.31 24.36 19.57
CA SER A 100 -7.34 24.61 18.54
C SER A 100 -8.70 23.94 18.82
N PRO A 101 -8.78 22.67 19.28
CA PRO A 101 -10.05 22.00 19.61
C PRO A 101 -10.94 22.74 20.60
N ILE A 102 -10.35 23.49 21.53
CA ILE A 102 -11.05 24.21 22.60
C ILE A 102 -10.87 25.72 22.51
N SER A 103 -10.27 26.21 21.41
CA SER A 103 -9.98 27.63 21.19
C SER A 103 -11.26 28.47 21.10
N GLY A 104 -12.39 27.88 20.68
CA GLY A 104 -13.71 28.52 20.70
C GLY A 104 -14.45 28.46 22.04
N ILE A 105 -13.88 27.85 23.08
CA ILE A 105 -14.55 27.64 24.37
C ILE A 105 -14.01 28.64 25.39
N TYR A 106 -14.72 29.75 25.59
CA TYR A 106 -14.26 30.86 26.43
C TYR A 106 -13.89 30.48 27.87
N SER A 107 -14.61 29.54 28.49
CA SER A 107 -14.33 29.11 29.87
C SER A 107 -12.90 28.57 30.05
N THR A 108 -12.34 27.95 29.01
CA THR A 108 -10.95 27.45 29.00
C THR A 108 -9.92 28.57 28.92
N TRP A 109 -10.29 29.71 28.33
CA TRP A 109 -9.45 30.91 28.35
C TRP A 109 -9.51 31.57 29.72
N SER A 110 -10.72 31.77 30.26
CA SER A 110 -10.88 32.49 31.53
C SER A 110 -10.24 31.79 32.71
N ALA A 111 -10.15 30.45 32.66
CA ALA A 111 -9.54 29.64 33.71
C ALA A 111 -8.02 29.83 33.79
N TRP A 112 -7.32 29.99 32.66
CA TRP A 112 -5.86 29.82 32.60
C TRP A 112 -5.10 31.01 32.02
N LEU A 113 -5.72 31.80 31.15
CA LEU A 113 -5.07 32.96 30.53
C LEU A 113 -4.60 34.01 31.55
N PRO A 114 -5.32 34.35 32.64
CA PRO A 114 -4.88 35.39 33.58
C PRO A 114 -3.51 35.10 34.16
N GLU A 115 -3.31 33.87 34.64
CA GLU A 115 -2.07 33.43 35.27
C GLU A 115 -0.91 33.37 34.27
N LEU A 116 -1.14 32.79 33.08
CA LEU A 116 -0.11 32.75 32.05
C LEU A 116 0.30 34.16 31.60
N LYS A 117 -0.69 35.05 31.42
CA LYS A 117 -0.47 36.45 31.05
C LYS A 117 0.38 37.16 32.10
N ASP A 118 0.07 37.02 33.38
CA ASP A 118 0.80 37.67 34.46
C ASP A 118 2.21 37.10 34.59
N TYR A 119 2.36 35.78 34.45
CA TYR A 119 3.67 35.11 34.41
C TYR A 119 4.57 35.65 33.29
N VAL A 120 4.02 35.75 32.07
CA VAL A 120 4.70 36.32 30.90
C VAL A 120 5.04 37.78 31.14
N LYS A 121 4.06 38.59 31.58
CA LYS A 121 4.24 40.05 31.75
C LYS A 121 5.32 40.41 32.76
N ALA A 122 5.50 39.58 33.80
CA ALA A 122 6.53 39.76 34.81
C ALA A 122 7.97 39.51 34.28
N ARG A 123 8.12 38.83 33.14
CA ARG A 123 9.42 38.33 32.63
C ARG A 123 9.85 38.92 31.30
N VAL A 124 9.05 39.81 30.72
CA VAL A 124 9.33 40.48 29.45
C VAL A 124 9.48 41.99 29.67
N PRO A 125 10.11 42.73 28.74
CA PRO A 125 10.23 44.19 28.87
C PRO A 125 8.90 44.88 29.16
N LYS A 126 8.89 45.95 29.97
CA LYS A 126 7.64 46.67 30.32
C LYS A 126 6.86 47.13 29.09
N LYS A 127 7.58 47.51 28.02
CA LYS A 127 7.04 47.94 26.72
C LYS A 127 6.56 46.79 25.83
N ALA A 128 6.87 45.54 26.16
CA ALA A 128 6.45 44.37 25.40
C ALA A 128 4.92 44.29 25.35
N LYS A 129 4.42 44.06 24.14
CA LYS A 129 3.00 43.95 23.82
C LYS A 129 2.58 42.49 23.88
N LEU A 130 1.59 42.20 24.71
CA LEU A 130 0.99 40.87 24.74
C LEU A 130 -0.03 40.73 23.61
N MET A 131 -0.12 39.54 23.05
CA MET A 131 -1.01 39.23 21.92
C MET A 131 -1.75 37.92 22.17
N LEU A 132 -2.94 37.78 21.62
CA LEU A 132 -3.62 36.48 21.50
C LEU A 132 -3.52 35.98 20.06
N HIS A 133 -3.12 34.73 19.87
CA HIS A 133 -3.14 34.11 18.55
C HIS A 133 -4.49 33.45 18.30
N GLN A 134 -5.23 33.99 17.34
CA GLN A 134 -6.51 33.44 16.88
C GLN A 134 -6.24 32.28 15.92
N THR A 135 -6.53 31.05 16.37
CA THR A 135 -6.42 29.84 15.54
C THR A 135 -7.46 29.84 14.42
N TRP A 136 -7.28 28.99 13.41
CA TRP A 136 -8.25 28.80 12.33
C TRP A 136 -9.21 27.65 12.62
N ALA A 137 -10.37 27.70 11.94
CA ALA A 137 -11.29 26.57 11.89
C ALA A 137 -10.74 25.49 10.96
N TYR A 138 -11.06 24.24 11.27
CA TYR A 138 -10.65 23.09 10.48
C TYR A 138 -11.31 23.08 9.09
N SER A 139 -10.77 22.30 8.17
CA SER A 139 -11.45 22.06 6.88
C SER A 139 -12.82 21.41 7.12
N GLY A 140 -13.74 21.58 6.18
CA GLY A 140 -15.08 21.01 6.25
C GLY A 140 -15.08 19.49 6.32
N ASP A 141 -14.05 18.84 5.77
CA ASP A 141 -13.87 17.38 5.76
C ASP A 141 -13.02 16.85 6.93
N SER A 142 -12.67 17.70 7.91
CA SER A 142 -11.77 17.33 9.00
C SER A 142 -12.32 16.21 9.88
N GLY A 143 -11.56 15.12 9.99
CA GLY A 143 -11.86 14.00 10.89
C GLY A 143 -11.45 14.22 12.36
N HIS A 144 -10.89 15.39 12.70
CA HIS A 144 -10.35 15.64 14.03
C HIS A 144 -11.46 15.65 15.09
N SER A 145 -11.32 14.85 16.16
CA SER A 145 -12.36 14.68 17.20
C SER A 145 -12.84 16.00 17.82
N GLY A 146 -11.91 16.93 18.05
CA GLY A 146 -12.19 18.30 18.51
C GLY A 146 -13.16 19.12 17.63
N PHE A 147 -13.37 18.75 16.36
CA PHE A 147 -14.33 19.43 15.49
C PHE A 147 -15.79 19.22 15.95
N ARG A 148 -16.05 18.10 16.65
CA ARG A 148 -17.37 17.76 17.22
C ARG A 148 -17.85 18.78 18.26
N ASN A 149 -16.92 19.47 18.94
CA ASN A 149 -17.25 20.56 19.86
C ASN A 149 -18.03 21.71 19.17
N TYR A 150 -17.96 21.76 17.84
CA TYR A 150 -18.59 22.77 17.00
C TYR A 150 -19.60 22.17 16.03
N GLY A 151 -20.07 20.93 16.28
CA GLY A 151 -21.01 20.22 15.41
C GLY A 151 -20.41 19.82 14.05
N CYS A 152 -19.09 19.64 13.98
CA CYS A 152 -18.36 19.38 12.73
C CYS A 152 -18.65 20.45 11.64
N ASN A 153 -18.83 21.70 12.07
CA ASN A 153 -19.18 22.81 11.19
C ASN A 153 -18.08 23.88 11.24
N GLN A 154 -17.47 24.15 10.08
CA GLN A 154 -16.34 25.06 9.95
C GLN A 154 -16.69 26.49 10.41
N ASP A 155 -17.85 27.00 9.97
CA ASP A 155 -18.31 28.35 10.32
C ASP A 155 -18.60 28.49 11.82
N SER A 156 -19.23 27.47 12.42
CA SER A 156 -19.48 27.39 13.86
C SER A 156 -18.18 27.44 14.65
N MET A 157 -17.18 26.65 14.24
CA MET A 157 -15.86 26.66 14.85
C MET A 157 -15.17 28.02 14.72
N TYR A 158 -15.17 28.61 13.52
CA TYR A 158 -14.59 29.92 13.27
C TYR A 158 -15.23 31.01 14.15
N ARG A 159 -16.56 31.11 14.14
CA ARG A 159 -17.30 32.11 14.93
C ARG A 159 -17.04 31.93 16.42
N SER A 160 -16.98 30.69 16.90
CA SER A 160 -16.68 30.37 18.30
C SER A 160 -15.28 30.80 18.69
N ILE A 161 -14.27 30.50 17.87
CA ILE A 161 -12.87 30.92 18.09
C ILE A 161 -12.76 32.45 18.15
N VAL A 162 -13.29 33.15 17.14
CA VAL A 162 -13.28 34.62 17.09
C VAL A 162 -13.98 35.21 18.32
N GLY A 163 -15.14 34.67 18.70
CA GLY A 163 -15.91 35.10 19.86
C GLY A 163 -15.14 34.93 21.17
N ALA A 164 -14.54 33.76 21.40
CA ALA A 164 -13.78 33.45 22.60
C ALA A 164 -12.51 34.32 22.71
N VAL A 165 -11.73 34.44 21.63
CA VAL A 165 -10.51 35.27 21.58
C VAL A 165 -10.84 36.74 21.82
N ASN A 166 -11.89 37.27 21.18
CA ASN A 166 -12.31 38.66 21.39
C ASN A 166 -12.77 38.92 22.82
N LYS A 167 -13.53 37.98 23.41
CA LYS A 167 -13.98 38.09 24.80
C LYS A 167 -12.78 38.05 25.76
N ALA A 168 -11.81 37.16 25.53
CA ALA A 168 -10.59 37.07 26.31
C ALA A 168 -9.73 38.35 26.18
N ALA A 169 -9.54 38.84 24.96
CA ALA A 169 -8.80 40.07 24.70
C ALA A 169 -9.40 41.27 25.44
N ARG A 170 -10.73 41.46 25.36
CA ARG A 170 -11.44 42.53 26.08
C ARG A 170 -11.33 42.37 27.59
N GLN A 171 -11.65 41.19 28.13
CA GLN A 171 -11.69 40.95 29.56
C GLN A 171 -10.32 41.12 30.23
N TYR A 172 -9.25 40.68 29.56
CA TYR A 172 -7.89 40.72 30.10
C TYR A 172 -7.05 41.88 29.57
N LYS A 173 -7.67 42.84 28.87
CA LYS A 173 -7.06 44.07 28.35
C LYS A 173 -5.85 43.81 27.43
N ILE A 174 -5.93 42.76 26.60
CA ILE A 174 -4.91 42.44 25.58
C ILE A 174 -5.34 43.10 24.27
N LYS A 175 -4.56 44.06 23.78
CA LYS A 175 -4.94 44.89 22.62
C LYS A 175 -4.69 44.24 21.26
N TYR A 176 -3.80 43.27 21.18
CA TYR A 176 -3.33 42.71 19.92
C TYR A 176 -3.88 41.29 19.74
N ILE A 177 -4.53 41.06 18.60
CA ILE A 177 -4.97 39.73 18.16
C ILE A 177 -4.25 39.45 16.85
N MET A 178 -3.58 38.31 16.77
CA MET A 178 -2.99 37.81 15.51
C MET A 178 -4.07 37.02 14.78
N PRO A 179 -4.66 37.55 13.68
CA PRO A 179 -5.92 37.05 13.14
C PRO A 179 -5.70 35.96 12.08
N SER A 180 -4.90 34.92 12.39
CA SER A 180 -4.67 33.82 11.46
C SER A 180 -5.98 33.14 11.08
N GLY A 181 -6.89 32.92 12.04
CA GLY A 181 -8.19 32.33 11.78
C GLY A 181 -9.03 33.08 10.76
N THR A 182 -9.15 34.39 10.90
CA THR A 182 -9.85 35.24 9.94
C THR A 182 -9.15 35.27 8.58
N ALA A 183 -7.81 35.27 8.53
CA ALA A 183 -7.09 35.24 7.25
C ALA A 183 -7.35 33.95 6.46
N ILE A 184 -7.32 32.79 7.14
CA ILE A 184 -7.67 31.52 6.51
C ILE A 184 -9.13 31.52 6.05
N GLN A 185 -10.06 32.03 6.86
CA GLN A 185 -11.46 32.12 6.46
C GLN A 185 -11.69 33.08 5.29
N ASN A 186 -10.92 34.18 5.19
CA ASN A 186 -10.94 35.08 4.03
C ASN A 186 -10.46 34.35 2.77
N ALA A 187 -9.32 33.66 2.84
CA ALA A 187 -8.74 32.94 1.71
C ALA A 187 -9.69 31.85 1.17
N ARG A 188 -10.44 31.16 2.04
CA ARG A 188 -11.46 30.17 1.68
C ARG A 188 -12.58 30.70 0.78
N THR A 189 -12.85 32.00 0.83
CA THR A 189 -13.89 32.62 0.00
C THR A 189 -13.42 32.92 -1.43
N SER A 190 -12.14 32.73 -1.72
CA SER A 190 -11.56 32.88 -3.07
C SER A 190 -11.61 31.57 -3.87
N PHE A 191 -11.02 31.56 -5.07
CA PHE A 191 -10.85 30.33 -5.87
C PHE A 191 -9.96 29.27 -5.21
N ALA A 192 -9.21 29.61 -4.16
CA ALA A 192 -8.39 28.63 -3.44
C ALA A 192 -9.21 27.63 -2.61
N GLY A 193 -10.47 27.94 -2.31
CA GLY A 193 -11.38 27.04 -1.59
C GLY A 193 -10.84 26.62 -0.22
N ASP A 194 -11.21 25.41 0.22
CA ASP A 194 -10.83 24.88 1.54
C ASP A 194 -9.45 24.17 1.57
N HIS A 195 -8.62 24.38 0.55
CA HIS A 195 -7.37 23.66 0.33
C HIS A 195 -6.16 24.33 1.00
N LEU A 196 -6.34 24.81 2.23
CA LEU A 196 -5.27 25.45 3.02
C LEU A 196 -4.67 24.51 4.08
N ASN A 197 -5.22 23.29 4.20
CA ASN A 197 -4.85 22.33 5.23
C ASN A 197 -4.28 21.03 4.64
N ARG A 198 -3.20 20.51 5.22
CA ARG A 198 -2.58 19.25 4.77
C ARG A 198 -3.21 17.98 5.36
N ASP A 199 -3.86 18.10 6.50
CA ASP A 199 -4.46 16.99 7.26
C ASP A 199 -5.84 17.38 7.84
N GLY A 200 -6.47 18.39 7.22
CA GLY A 200 -7.75 18.94 7.60
C GLY A 200 -7.74 19.89 8.81
N TYR A 201 -6.58 20.15 9.42
CA TYR A 201 -6.50 21.14 10.50
C TYR A 201 -5.16 21.84 10.64
N HIS A 202 -4.05 21.27 10.19
CA HIS A 202 -2.79 21.98 10.08
C HIS A 202 -2.60 22.60 8.70
N LEU A 203 -1.95 23.75 8.60
CA LEU A 203 -1.78 24.44 7.33
C LEU A 203 -0.84 23.66 6.40
N ASP A 204 -1.10 23.69 5.09
CA ASP A 204 -0.17 23.15 4.10
C ASP A 204 1.18 23.90 4.16
N LEU A 205 2.24 23.30 3.63
CA LEU A 205 3.60 23.85 3.76
C LEU A 205 3.87 25.09 2.87
N GLY A 206 2.90 25.52 2.07
CA GLY A 206 3.00 26.67 1.18
C GLY A 206 1.91 27.70 1.45
N PHE A 207 0.82 27.64 0.68
CA PHE A 207 -0.20 28.70 0.57
C PHE A 207 -0.87 29.03 1.92
N GLY A 208 -1.27 28.03 2.69
CA GLY A 208 -1.90 28.21 4.00
C GLY A 208 -0.98 28.90 5.00
N ARG A 209 0.27 28.45 5.13
CA ARG A 209 1.26 29.08 6.02
C ARG A 209 1.63 30.48 5.59
N PHE A 210 1.76 30.73 4.29
CA PHE A 210 2.00 32.08 3.78
C PHE A 210 0.84 33.04 4.08
N THR A 211 -0.40 32.56 3.96
CA THR A 211 -1.60 33.33 4.34
C THR A 211 -1.59 33.71 5.82
N ALA A 212 -1.22 32.79 6.70
CA ALA A 212 -1.09 33.06 8.13
C ALA A 212 0.05 34.06 8.44
N ALA A 213 1.19 33.93 7.77
CA ALA A 213 2.32 34.85 7.91
C ALA A 213 1.97 36.28 7.45
N CYS A 214 1.22 36.43 6.35
CA CYS A 214 0.70 37.72 5.90
C CYS A 214 -0.18 38.38 6.98
N ALA A 215 -1.06 37.62 7.60
CA ALA A 215 -1.94 38.12 8.68
C ALA A 215 -1.15 38.60 9.90
N TRP A 216 -0.13 37.83 10.31
CA TRP A 216 0.77 38.20 11.41
C TRP A 216 1.55 39.46 11.08
N TYR A 217 2.16 39.53 9.90
CA TYR A 217 2.97 40.67 9.48
C TYR A 217 2.15 41.97 9.44
N GLY A 218 0.96 41.94 8.83
CA GLY A 218 0.05 43.08 8.79
C GLY A 218 -0.40 43.52 10.18
N ALA A 219 -0.75 42.58 11.07
CA ALA A 219 -1.19 42.89 12.42
C ALA A 219 -0.07 43.44 13.33
N LEU A 220 1.18 43.01 13.13
CA LEU A 220 2.34 43.48 13.89
C LEU A 220 2.80 44.88 13.45
N THR A 221 2.77 45.15 12.15
CA THR A 221 3.37 46.36 11.58
C THR A 221 2.38 47.46 11.27
N GLY A 222 1.11 47.12 11.03
CA GLY A 222 0.08 47.99 10.49
C GLY A 222 0.29 48.36 9.02
N ARG A 223 1.24 47.73 8.32
CA ARG A 223 1.51 47.96 6.89
C ARG A 223 0.50 47.23 6.03
N ASP A 224 0.28 47.75 4.82
CA ASP A 224 -0.50 47.04 3.81
C ASP A 224 0.33 45.91 3.20
N VAL A 225 -0.01 44.67 3.55
CA VAL A 225 0.72 43.47 3.12
C VAL A 225 0.63 43.26 1.61
N THR A 226 -0.39 43.81 0.95
CA THR A 226 -0.54 43.71 -0.52
C THR A 226 0.53 44.49 -1.27
N ALA A 227 1.16 45.48 -0.62
CA ALA A 227 2.25 46.28 -1.19
C ALA A 227 3.64 45.65 -1.02
N SER A 228 3.76 44.56 -0.25
CA SER A 228 5.06 43.90 -0.03
C SER A 228 5.56 43.23 -1.32
N SER A 229 6.86 43.35 -1.60
CA SER A 229 7.51 42.71 -2.76
C SER A 229 7.81 41.23 -2.55
N TYR A 230 7.71 40.71 -1.33
CA TYR A 230 8.03 39.31 -1.04
C TYR A 230 7.08 38.35 -1.75
N MET A 231 7.65 37.31 -2.35
CA MET A 231 6.94 36.19 -2.94
C MET A 231 7.66 34.91 -2.52
N PRO A 232 6.96 33.93 -1.90
CA PRO A 232 7.55 32.62 -1.67
C PRO A 232 8.04 32.00 -2.97
N GLU A 233 9.25 31.43 -2.93
CA GLU A 233 9.83 30.74 -4.07
C GLU A 233 8.92 29.60 -4.53
N GLY A 234 8.66 29.53 -5.85
CA GLY A 234 7.86 28.47 -6.45
C GLY A 234 6.35 28.53 -6.16
N MET A 235 5.81 29.60 -5.58
CA MET A 235 4.36 29.76 -5.37
C MET A 235 3.71 30.56 -6.51
N ASN A 236 2.55 30.10 -6.99
CA ASN A 236 1.76 30.79 -8.01
C ASN A 236 1.38 32.23 -7.60
N ALA A 237 1.48 33.17 -8.53
CA ALA A 237 1.25 34.60 -8.28
C ALA A 237 -0.20 34.93 -7.88
N ASP A 238 -1.20 34.24 -8.44
CA ASP A 238 -2.61 34.43 -8.08
C ASP A 238 -2.85 33.99 -6.63
N LEU A 239 -2.27 32.87 -6.21
CA LEU A 239 -2.34 32.41 -4.81
C LEU A 239 -1.61 33.37 -3.86
N VAL A 240 -0.46 33.91 -4.27
CA VAL A 240 0.26 34.93 -3.50
C VAL A 240 -0.60 36.18 -3.30
N ALA A 241 -1.31 36.61 -4.35
CA ALA A 241 -2.22 37.75 -4.28
C ALA A 241 -3.39 37.47 -3.33
N VAL A 242 -4.00 36.28 -3.38
CA VAL A 242 -5.05 35.86 -2.45
C VAL A 242 -4.54 35.85 -1.01
N ALA A 243 -3.39 35.23 -0.74
CA ALA A 243 -2.81 35.14 0.60
C ALA A 243 -2.54 36.54 1.20
N LYS A 244 -1.95 37.45 0.41
CA LYS A 244 -1.70 38.84 0.81
C LYS A 244 -3.01 39.60 1.05
N ALA A 245 -3.99 39.48 0.17
CA ALA A 245 -5.30 40.13 0.32
C ALA A 245 -6.04 39.62 1.57
N ALA A 246 -6.08 38.31 1.75
CA ALA A 246 -6.70 37.65 2.89
C ALA A 246 -6.05 38.06 4.22
N GLY A 247 -4.70 38.03 4.28
CA GLY A 247 -3.93 38.45 5.44
C GLY A 247 -4.08 39.94 5.76
N ASN A 248 -4.03 40.82 4.75
CA ASN A 248 -4.22 42.27 4.90
C ASN A 248 -5.63 42.61 5.41
N ALA A 249 -6.66 41.99 4.83
CA ALA A 249 -8.04 42.17 5.25
C ALA A 249 -8.26 41.70 6.70
N ALA A 250 -7.68 40.55 7.07
CA ALA A 250 -7.73 40.06 8.45
C ALA A 250 -6.99 40.98 9.43
N ALA A 251 -5.85 41.57 9.04
CA ALA A 251 -5.14 42.53 9.88
C ALA A 251 -5.96 43.80 10.14
N LYS A 252 -6.72 44.29 9.14
CA LYS A 252 -7.61 45.45 9.27
C LYS A 252 -8.91 45.11 10.03
N HIS A 253 -9.45 43.92 9.80
CA HIS A 253 -10.74 43.46 10.34
C HIS A 253 -10.61 42.07 10.98
N PRO A 254 -9.97 41.95 12.16
CA PRO A 254 -9.57 40.66 12.77
C PRO A 254 -10.72 39.78 13.28
N SER A 255 -11.96 40.14 12.98
CA SER A 255 -13.17 39.44 13.44
C SER A 255 -14.25 39.34 12.37
N GLN A 256 -13.94 39.75 11.14
CA GLN A 256 -14.90 39.79 10.05
C GLN A 256 -14.30 39.09 8.83
N VAL A 257 -15.06 38.15 8.26
CA VAL A 257 -14.68 37.51 7.01
C VAL A 257 -14.88 38.51 5.87
N THR A 258 -13.82 38.75 5.11
CA THR A 258 -13.85 39.49 3.85
C THR A 258 -14.03 38.51 2.72
N ASN A 259 -15.06 38.73 1.90
CA ASN A 259 -15.34 37.90 0.75
C ASN A 259 -14.38 38.24 -0.41
N LEU A 260 -13.60 37.26 -0.85
CA LEU A 260 -12.61 37.35 -1.92
C LEU A 260 -13.04 36.62 -3.19
N SER A 261 -14.32 36.26 -3.32
CA SER A 261 -14.86 35.52 -4.49
C SER A 261 -14.74 36.28 -5.82
N ALA A 262 -14.59 37.61 -5.75
CA ALA A 262 -14.32 38.48 -6.89
C ALA A 262 -12.90 38.33 -7.45
N MET A 263 -11.95 37.82 -6.65
CA MET A 263 -10.61 37.49 -7.15
C MET A 263 -10.70 36.25 -8.03
N LYS A 264 -10.35 36.40 -9.31
CA LYS A 264 -10.27 35.31 -10.28
C LYS A 264 -8.81 35.05 -10.64
N PRO A 265 -8.43 33.79 -10.91
CA PRO A 265 -7.08 33.50 -11.37
C PRO A 265 -6.84 34.17 -12.72
N SER A 266 -5.66 34.76 -12.89
CA SER A 266 -5.23 35.33 -14.17
C SER A 266 -4.74 34.27 -15.15
N THR A 267 -4.51 33.05 -14.65
CA THR A 267 -3.98 31.90 -15.39
C THR A 267 -4.93 30.70 -15.31
N VAL A 268 -4.69 29.69 -16.16
CA VAL A 268 -5.39 28.39 -16.10
C VAL A 268 -4.70 27.52 -15.04
N LEU A 269 -5.26 27.50 -13.84
CA LEU A 269 -4.61 26.92 -12.67
C LEU A 269 -4.30 25.44 -12.82
N TYR A 270 -5.18 24.64 -13.45
CA TYR A 270 -4.93 23.21 -13.57
C TYR A 270 -3.68 22.86 -14.40
N LYS A 271 -3.19 23.78 -15.24
CA LYS A 271 -1.95 23.62 -16.02
C LYS A 271 -0.69 24.05 -15.27
N ASP A 272 -0.81 24.69 -14.11
CA ASP A 272 0.32 25.21 -13.35
C ASP A 272 0.69 24.25 -12.20
N ALA A 273 1.83 23.58 -12.33
CA ALA A 273 2.34 22.63 -11.34
C ALA A 273 2.70 23.27 -9.98
N SER A 274 2.85 24.60 -9.92
CA SER A 274 3.07 25.30 -8.65
C SER A 274 1.81 25.46 -7.80
N VAL A 275 0.64 25.20 -8.38
CA VAL A 275 -0.65 25.24 -7.69
C VAL A 275 -0.90 23.89 -7.00
N PRO A 276 -1.38 23.86 -5.74
CA PRO A 276 -1.77 22.62 -5.06
C PRO A 276 -2.76 21.78 -5.87
N VAL A 277 -2.56 20.47 -5.89
CA VAL A 277 -3.34 19.48 -6.68
C VAL A 277 -4.85 19.68 -6.55
N GLU A 278 -5.37 19.86 -5.33
CA GLU A 278 -6.82 20.00 -5.14
C GLU A 278 -7.40 21.27 -5.77
N ILE A 279 -6.67 22.39 -5.73
CA ILE A 279 -7.08 23.65 -6.38
C ILE A 279 -7.04 23.49 -7.91
N ARG A 280 -6.05 22.76 -8.43
CA ARG A 280 -5.95 22.42 -9.85
C ARG A 280 -7.14 21.57 -10.30
N ILE A 281 -7.55 20.59 -9.49
CA ILE A 281 -8.71 19.75 -9.79
C ILE A 281 -10.00 20.56 -9.76
N ASP A 282 -10.19 21.45 -8.78
CA ASP A 282 -11.37 22.34 -8.73
C ASP A 282 -11.47 23.23 -9.98
N ASP A 283 -10.35 23.83 -10.39
CA ASP A 283 -10.29 24.62 -11.62
C ASP A 283 -10.63 23.78 -12.85
N LEU A 284 -10.08 22.56 -12.96
CA LEU A 284 -10.37 21.67 -14.08
C LEU A 284 -11.83 21.21 -14.11
N LEU A 285 -12.37 20.72 -13.00
CA LEU A 285 -13.77 20.28 -12.89
C LEU A 285 -14.75 21.39 -13.24
N SER A 286 -14.47 22.64 -12.82
CA SER A 286 -15.32 23.80 -13.14
C SER A 286 -15.36 24.13 -14.63
N ARG A 287 -14.39 23.63 -15.41
CA ARG A 287 -14.28 23.84 -16.86
C ARG A 287 -14.84 22.69 -17.66
N MET A 288 -15.07 21.53 -17.06
CA MET A 288 -15.51 20.31 -17.75
C MET A 288 -17.02 20.30 -18.01
N THR A 289 -17.41 19.78 -19.16
CA THR A 289 -18.81 19.40 -19.46
C THR A 289 -19.16 18.09 -18.76
N THR A 290 -20.46 17.77 -18.66
CA THR A 290 -20.90 16.45 -18.16
C THR A 290 -20.31 15.32 -18.99
N HIS A 291 -20.33 15.44 -20.32
CA HIS A 291 -19.75 14.46 -21.23
C HIS A 291 -18.25 14.22 -20.95
N GLU A 292 -17.45 15.28 -20.84
CA GLU A 292 -16.01 15.15 -20.53
C GLU A 292 -15.80 14.48 -19.17
N LYS A 293 -16.64 14.78 -18.18
CA LYS A 293 -16.62 14.12 -16.86
C LYS A 293 -16.90 12.62 -16.98
N VAL A 294 -17.94 12.24 -17.72
CA VAL A 294 -18.27 10.83 -17.97
C VAL A 294 -17.13 10.12 -18.70
N MET A 295 -16.53 10.72 -19.73
CA MET A 295 -15.43 10.09 -20.47
C MET A 295 -14.18 9.85 -19.61
N GLN A 296 -13.93 10.68 -18.58
CA GLN A 296 -12.87 10.44 -17.60
C GLN A 296 -13.07 9.19 -16.73
N LEU A 297 -14.27 8.62 -16.72
CA LEU A 297 -14.65 7.44 -15.94
C LEU A 297 -14.68 6.15 -16.78
N ASN A 298 -14.12 6.17 -17.99
CA ASN A 298 -14.12 5.01 -18.88
C ASN A 298 -12.68 4.54 -19.17
N GLN A 299 -12.50 3.22 -19.24
CA GLN A 299 -11.25 2.56 -19.63
C GLN A 299 -11.47 1.57 -20.77
N TYR A 300 -10.80 1.82 -21.91
CA TYR A 300 -10.84 0.94 -23.09
C TYR A 300 -9.51 0.22 -23.32
N THR A 301 -9.42 -0.61 -24.35
CA THR A 301 -8.18 -1.28 -24.76
C THR A 301 -7.43 -0.47 -25.83
N LEU A 302 -6.11 -0.33 -25.68
CA LEU A 302 -5.21 0.23 -26.69
C LEU A 302 -4.13 -0.79 -27.07
N GLY A 303 -4.05 -1.14 -28.36
CA GLY A 303 -3.22 -2.24 -28.86
C GLY A 303 -3.97 -3.57 -28.86
N ASN A 304 -3.29 -4.64 -29.27
CA ASN A 304 -3.93 -5.96 -29.40
C ASN A 304 -3.87 -6.72 -28.07
N ASN A 305 -5.03 -6.96 -27.47
CA ASN A 305 -5.13 -7.88 -26.33
C ASN A 305 -5.38 -9.31 -26.82
N ASN A 306 -4.35 -10.15 -26.72
CA ASN A 306 -4.45 -11.57 -27.06
C ASN A 306 -4.72 -12.46 -25.82
N ASN A 307 -5.04 -11.88 -24.66
CA ASN A 307 -5.47 -12.65 -23.50
C ASN A 307 -6.86 -13.24 -23.78
N GLU A 308 -6.96 -14.58 -23.80
CA GLU A 308 -8.19 -15.33 -24.12
C GLU A 308 -9.37 -15.01 -23.20
N ASN A 309 -9.10 -14.65 -21.94
CA ASN A 309 -10.16 -14.29 -20.99
C ASN A 309 -10.76 -12.90 -21.30
N ASN A 310 -9.98 -12.04 -21.95
CA ASN A 310 -10.28 -10.61 -22.10
C ASN A 310 -10.02 -10.13 -23.54
N VAL A 311 -10.31 -10.96 -24.56
CA VAL A 311 -10.00 -10.62 -25.95
C VAL A 311 -10.65 -9.30 -26.32
N GLY A 312 -9.83 -8.33 -26.71
CA GLY A 312 -10.25 -7.01 -27.15
C GLY A 312 -9.54 -6.66 -28.44
N GLU A 313 -10.30 -6.49 -29.52
CA GLU A 313 -9.78 -5.91 -30.75
C GLU A 313 -9.63 -4.38 -30.60
N VAL A 314 -8.77 -3.79 -31.43
CA VAL A 314 -8.61 -2.34 -31.53
C VAL A 314 -9.97 -1.70 -31.81
N ALA A 315 -10.52 -1.00 -30.83
CA ALA A 315 -11.75 -0.23 -31.01
C ALA A 315 -11.44 1.04 -31.84
N GLY A 316 -11.50 0.94 -33.17
CA GLY A 316 -11.52 2.10 -34.09
C GLY A 316 -10.59 3.27 -33.73
N GLU A 317 -11.05 4.50 -33.97
CA GLU A 317 -10.43 5.69 -33.38
C GLU A 317 -10.94 5.86 -31.94
N LEU A 318 -10.09 5.55 -30.95
CA LEU A 318 -10.40 5.81 -29.54
C LEU A 318 -10.70 7.30 -29.29
N PRO A 319 -11.72 7.65 -28.47
CA PRO A 319 -11.98 9.04 -28.08
C PRO A 319 -10.77 9.66 -27.37
N ALA A 320 -10.52 10.95 -27.61
CA ALA A 320 -9.38 11.67 -27.01
C ALA A 320 -9.63 12.00 -25.53
N GLU A 321 -10.90 12.01 -25.10
CA GLU A 321 -11.37 12.39 -23.77
C GLU A 321 -11.34 11.24 -22.75
N LEU A 322 -10.92 10.04 -23.14
CA LEU A 322 -10.94 8.87 -22.25
C LEU A 322 -10.11 9.07 -20.97
N GLY A 323 -10.63 8.53 -19.88
CA GLY A 323 -9.98 8.51 -18.57
C GLY A 323 -8.71 7.67 -18.59
N SER A 324 -8.82 6.46 -19.12
CA SER A 324 -7.74 5.49 -19.13
C SER A 324 -7.83 4.55 -20.34
N VAL A 325 -6.73 3.85 -20.63
CA VAL A 325 -6.69 2.66 -21.48
C VAL A 325 -5.88 1.56 -20.82
N ILE A 326 -6.23 0.30 -21.12
CA ILE A 326 -5.36 -0.84 -20.89
C ILE A 326 -4.41 -0.93 -22.08
N TYR A 327 -3.12 -0.80 -21.82
CA TYR A 327 -2.12 -0.61 -22.84
C TYR A 327 -1.36 -1.88 -23.17
N TYR A 328 -1.65 -2.45 -24.34
CA TYR A 328 -1.06 -3.70 -24.78
C TYR A 328 0.15 -3.53 -25.71
N ASN A 329 1.18 -2.80 -25.27
CA ASN A 329 2.47 -2.72 -25.95
C ASN A 329 3.62 -2.58 -24.94
N ASP A 330 4.86 -2.84 -25.37
CA ASP A 330 6.09 -2.64 -24.60
C ASP A 330 7.00 -1.56 -25.21
N ASN A 331 6.58 -0.91 -26.30
CA ASN A 331 7.21 0.27 -26.89
C ASN A 331 6.30 1.51 -26.72
N PRO A 332 6.79 2.62 -26.13
CA PRO A 332 6.01 3.83 -25.84
C PRO A 332 5.45 4.57 -27.07
N ASP A 333 5.83 4.24 -28.31
CA ASP A 333 5.39 4.94 -29.52
C ASP A 333 3.86 4.99 -29.66
N LEU A 334 3.19 3.84 -29.53
CA LEU A 334 1.73 3.76 -29.64
C LEU A 334 1.04 4.57 -28.54
N ARG A 335 1.54 4.47 -27.30
CA ARG A 335 1.06 5.28 -26.18
C ARG A 335 1.22 6.77 -26.47
N ASN A 336 2.41 7.19 -26.88
CA ASN A 336 2.72 8.60 -27.08
C ASN A 336 1.90 9.18 -28.23
N ALA A 337 1.62 8.41 -29.28
CA ALA A 337 0.71 8.81 -30.34
C ALA A 337 -0.71 9.05 -29.81
N TYR A 338 -1.25 8.11 -29.01
CA TYR A 338 -2.57 8.29 -28.43
C TYR A 338 -2.63 9.41 -27.37
N GLN A 339 -1.63 9.50 -26.50
CA GLN A 339 -1.52 10.58 -25.52
C GLN A 339 -1.45 11.95 -26.19
N ARG A 340 -0.77 12.07 -27.34
CA ARG A 340 -0.74 13.31 -28.12
C ARG A 340 -2.15 13.72 -28.56
N ARG A 341 -2.97 12.77 -29.02
CA ARG A 341 -4.39 13.04 -29.34
C ARG A 341 -5.15 13.54 -28.11
N CYS A 342 -4.99 12.89 -26.96
CA CYS A 342 -5.60 13.37 -25.69
C CYS A 342 -5.18 14.81 -25.36
N MET A 343 -3.91 15.16 -25.57
CA MET A 343 -3.39 16.48 -25.23
C MET A 343 -3.73 17.58 -26.26
N GLU A 344 -3.77 17.25 -27.56
CA GLU A 344 -3.82 18.22 -28.66
C GLU A 344 -5.19 18.27 -29.37
N GLU A 345 -5.94 17.15 -29.37
CA GLU A 345 -7.23 17.05 -30.06
C GLU A 345 -8.42 17.20 -29.09
N SER A 346 -8.25 16.92 -27.80
CA SER A 346 -9.30 17.18 -26.79
C SER A 346 -9.32 18.65 -26.35
N ARG A 347 -10.50 19.18 -26.01
CA ARG A 347 -10.71 20.59 -25.67
C ARG A 347 -9.88 21.06 -24.45
N LEU A 348 -9.71 20.20 -23.46
CA LEU A 348 -9.03 20.53 -22.20
C LEU A 348 -7.62 19.96 -22.10
N GLY A 349 -7.18 19.13 -23.04
CA GLY A 349 -5.84 18.52 -23.00
C GLY A 349 -5.62 17.70 -21.73
N ILE A 350 -6.60 16.88 -21.34
CA ILE A 350 -6.50 16.02 -20.15
C ILE A 350 -5.78 14.72 -20.56
N PRO A 351 -4.65 14.36 -19.92
CA PRO A 351 -3.91 13.16 -20.28
C PRO A 351 -4.69 11.88 -19.93
N CYS A 352 -4.49 10.81 -20.69
CA CYS A 352 -4.98 9.47 -20.41
C CYS A 352 -4.01 8.71 -19.47
N ILE A 353 -4.54 7.81 -18.62
CA ILE A 353 -3.75 6.86 -17.81
C ILE A 353 -3.60 5.54 -18.57
N PHE A 354 -2.38 5.01 -18.66
CA PHE A 354 -2.09 3.74 -19.32
C PHE A 354 -1.88 2.62 -18.29
N GLY A 355 -2.89 1.76 -18.16
CA GLY A 355 -2.94 0.61 -17.25
C GLY A 355 -2.40 -0.69 -17.86
N TYR A 356 -1.83 -1.59 -17.06
CA TYR A 356 -1.46 -2.94 -17.51
C TYR A 356 -1.38 -3.97 -16.37
N ASP A 357 -1.54 -5.26 -16.66
CA ASP A 357 -1.35 -6.35 -15.71
C ASP A 357 0.14 -6.69 -15.53
N MET A 358 0.80 -6.00 -14.59
CA MET A 358 2.15 -6.36 -14.15
C MET A 358 2.05 -7.09 -12.81
N ILE A 359 1.78 -8.39 -12.85
CA ILE A 359 1.51 -9.18 -11.63
C ILE A 359 2.82 -9.55 -10.92
N HIS A 360 3.72 -10.23 -11.64
CA HIS A 360 5.01 -10.68 -11.12
C HIS A 360 6.18 -10.33 -12.05
N GLY A 361 6.07 -9.22 -12.77
CA GLY A 361 7.11 -8.73 -13.67
C GLY A 361 6.54 -7.96 -14.87
N PHE A 362 7.43 -7.45 -15.72
CA PHE A 362 7.07 -6.89 -17.01
C PHE A 362 7.77 -7.64 -18.15
N ARG A 363 9.05 -7.36 -18.43
CA ARG A 363 9.87 -8.16 -19.37
C ARG A 363 10.76 -9.13 -18.60
N THR A 364 11.34 -8.69 -17.49
CA THR A 364 11.92 -9.59 -16.49
C THR A 364 10.79 -10.20 -15.67
N ILE A 365 10.60 -11.52 -15.79
CA ILE A 365 9.56 -12.27 -15.07
C ILE A 365 10.17 -12.90 -13.82
N TYR A 366 9.54 -12.64 -12.68
CA TYR A 366 9.92 -13.17 -11.37
C TYR A 366 9.07 -14.40 -11.04
N PRO A 367 9.30 -15.11 -9.92
CA PRO A 367 8.37 -16.14 -9.49
C PRO A 367 6.95 -15.60 -9.35
N ILE A 368 5.94 -16.41 -9.64
CA ILE A 368 4.54 -16.10 -9.30
C ILE A 368 4.41 -15.68 -7.83
N SER A 369 3.45 -14.82 -7.50
CA SER A 369 3.32 -14.21 -6.16
C SER A 369 3.28 -15.24 -5.03
N LEU A 370 2.64 -16.40 -5.25
CA LEU A 370 2.61 -17.48 -4.26
C LEU A 370 4.03 -18.02 -3.95
N GLY A 371 4.86 -18.15 -4.98
CA GLY A 371 6.28 -18.48 -4.83
C GLY A 371 7.03 -17.37 -4.10
N GLN A 372 6.79 -16.10 -4.46
CA GLN A 372 7.43 -14.96 -3.78
C GLN A 372 7.14 -14.96 -2.28
N ALA A 373 5.91 -15.29 -1.87
CA ALA A 373 5.54 -15.40 -0.46
C ALA A 373 6.36 -16.46 0.28
N CYS A 374 6.72 -17.54 -0.41
CA CYS A 374 7.54 -18.61 0.15
C CYS A 374 8.99 -18.17 0.43
N SER A 375 9.43 -17.03 -0.14
CA SER A 375 10.74 -16.46 0.17
C SER A 375 10.85 -15.90 1.60
N TRP A 376 9.72 -15.48 2.19
CA TRP A 376 9.67 -14.71 3.44
C TRP A 376 10.58 -13.47 3.44
N ASN A 377 10.88 -12.92 2.26
CA ASN A 377 11.80 -11.81 2.04
C ASN A 377 11.08 -10.60 1.43
N VAL A 378 10.30 -9.93 2.28
CA VAL A 378 9.51 -8.74 1.91
C VAL A 378 10.37 -7.62 1.27
N PRO A 379 11.58 -7.29 1.77
CA PRO A 379 12.43 -6.29 1.11
C PRO A 379 12.89 -6.68 -0.30
N LEU A 380 13.09 -7.97 -0.57
CA LEU A 380 13.44 -8.45 -1.91
C LEU A 380 12.26 -8.29 -2.88
N VAL A 381 11.03 -8.55 -2.43
CA VAL A 381 9.80 -8.29 -3.21
C VAL A 381 9.62 -6.79 -3.48
N GLU A 382 9.83 -5.91 -2.50
CA GLU A 382 9.79 -4.45 -2.72
C GLU A 382 10.79 -4.01 -3.80
N ARG A 383 12.01 -4.56 -3.74
CA ARG A 383 13.08 -4.25 -4.70
C ARG A 383 12.77 -4.78 -6.11
N MET A 384 12.33 -6.03 -6.28
CA MET A 384 11.94 -6.49 -7.63
C MET A 384 10.80 -5.65 -8.17
N THR A 385 9.85 -5.27 -7.31
CA THR A 385 8.68 -4.51 -7.75
C THR A 385 9.10 -3.17 -8.32
N SER A 386 10.11 -2.53 -7.71
CA SER A 386 10.70 -1.30 -8.24
C SER A 386 11.35 -1.47 -9.61
N TYR A 387 11.95 -2.63 -9.90
CA TYR A 387 12.49 -2.93 -11.23
C TYR A 387 11.39 -3.17 -12.25
N ALA A 388 10.35 -3.91 -11.89
CA ALA A 388 9.17 -4.09 -12.75
C ALA A 388 8.52 -2.73 -13.05
N ALA A 389 8.31 -1.88 -12.03
CA ALA A 389 7.79 -0.52 -12.16
C ALA A 389 8.61 0.31 -13.15
N ALA A 390 9.94 0.24 -13.05
CA ALA A 390 10.85 0.95 -13.94
C ALA A 390 10.73 0.44 -15.40
N GLU A 391 10.75 -0.88 -15.61
CA GLU A 391 10.52 -1.49 -16.94
C GLU A 391 9.19 -1.03 -17.55
N GLY A 392 8.11 -1.10 -16.77
CA GLY A 392 6.78 -0.67 -17.19
C GLY A 392 6.72 0.83 -17.51
N ARG A 393 7.19 1.69 -16.60
CA ARG A 393 7.17 3.15 -16.77
C ARG A 393 7.94 3.61 -17.99
N MET A 394 9.13 3.06 -18.20
CA MET A 394 9.96 3.32 -19.38
C MET A 394 9.37 2.75 -20.68
N SER A 395 8.37 1.87 -20.59
CA SER A 395 7.62 1.33 -21.73
C SER A 395 6.28 2.04 -21.95
N GLY A 396 5.88 2.92 -21.03
CA GLY A 396 4.63 3.68 -21.13
C GLY A 396 3.54 3.27 -20.13
N ILE A 397 3.81 2.40 -19.17
CA ILE A 397 2.83 2.07 -18.13
C ILE A 397 2.83 3.17 -17.08
N ASP A 398 1.66 3.67 -16.70
CA ASP A 398 1.50 4.64 -15.60
C ASP A 398 0.86 4.01 -14.37
N TRP A 399 0.17 2.88 -14.57
CA TRP A 399 -0.68 2.24 -13.58
C TRP A 399 -0.67 0.73 -13.78
N THR A 400 -0.55 -0.05 -12.70
CA THR A 400 -0.60 -1.51 -12.76
C THR A 400 -1.77 -2.08 -11.98
N PHE A 401 -2.37 -3.14 -12.51
CA PHE A 401 -3.41 -3.94 -11.86
C PHE A 401 -2.79 -4.95 -10.88
N SER A 402 -2.02 -4.44 -9.91
CA SER A 402 -1.21 -5.21 -8.97
C SER A 402 -0.93 -4.39 -7.70
N PRO A 403 -0.79 -5.03 -6.51
CA PRO A 403 -0.82 -6.48 -6.27
C PRO A 403 -2.22 -7.10 -6.22
N MET A 404 -2.29 -8.39 -6.60
CA MET A 404 -3.38 -9.29 -6.24
C MET A 404 -3.12 -9.85 -4.82
N ILE A 405 -4.09 -9.69 -3.91
CA ILE A 405 -3.89 -9.91 -2.46
C ILE A 405 -5.05 -10.69 -1.83
N ASP A 406 -5.77 -11.44 -2.65
CA ASP A 406 -6.90 -12.25 -2.19
C ASP A 406 -6.37 -13.40 -1.32
N VAL A 407 -6.80 -13.46 -0.06
CA VAL A 407 -6.47 -14.59 0.83
C VAL A 407 -7.11 -15.85 0.25
N ALA A 408 -6.30 -16.82 -0.16
CA ALA A 408 -6.79 -18.02 -0.84
C ALA A 408 -6.55 -19.26 0.02
N ARG A 409 -7.63 -20.05 0.24
CA ARG A 409 -7.61 -21.29 1.04
C ARG A 409 -8.05 -22.53 0.25
N ASP A 410 -8.23 -22.36 -1.06
CA ASP A 410 -8.69 -23.40 -1.97
C ASP A 410 -7.74 -23.51 -3.17
N PRO A 411 -6.82 -24.50 -3.18
CA PRO A 411 -5.85 -24.65 -4.27
C PRO A 411 -6.49 -25.08 -5.60
N ARG A 412 -7.79 -25.43 -5.65
CA ARG A 412 -8.48 -25.68 -6.93
C ARG A 412 -8.59 -24.40 -7.75
N TRP A 413 -8.72 -23.26 -7.09
CA TRP A 413 -8.84 -21.96 -7.75
C TRP A 413 -7.54 -21.60 -8.46
N GLY A 414 -7.61 -21.34 -9.77
CA GLY A 414 -6.43 -21.06 -10.59
C GLY A 414 -5.62 -19.86 -10.12
N ARG A 415 -6.29 -18.84 -9.59
CA ARG A 415 -5.67 -17.56 -9.22
C ARG A 415 -4.97 -17.57 -7.87
N VAL A 416 -4.87 -18.72 -7.19
CA VAL A 416 -3.99 -18.84 -5.99
C VAL A 416 -2.54 -18.50 -6.34
N SER A 417 -2.13 -18.65 -7.61
CA SER A 417 -0.81 -18.26 -8.11
C SER A 417 -0.53 -16.76 -8.03
N GLU A 418 -1.58 -15.93 -8.08
CA GLU A 418 -1.48 -14.46 -8.19
C GLU A 418 -1.34 -13.78 -6.83
N GLY A 419 -1.78 -14.44 -5.75
CA GLY A 419 -1.74 -13.93 -4.37
C GLY A 419 -0.57 -14.47 -3.54
N TYR A 420 -0.51 -14.09 -2.26
CA TYR A 420 0.60 -14.44 -1.36
C TYR A 420 0.24 -15.59 -0.38
N GLY A 421 -0.73 -16.42 -0.74
CA GLY A 421 -1.11 -17.62 0.01
C GLY A 421 -2.30 -17.45 0.97
N GLU A 422 -2.34 -18.29 2.01
CA GLU A 422 -3.54 -18.47 2.85
C GLU A 422 -3.61 -17.57 4.09
N ASP A 423 -2.56 -16.78 4.34
CA ASP A 423 -2.43 -16.01 5.57
C ASP A 423 -2.70 -14.50 5.37
N PRO A 424 -3.63 -13.90 6.14
CA PRO A 424 -3.91 -12.46 6.07
C PRO A 424 -2.70 -11.57 6.38
N TYR A 425 -1.84 -11.94 7.33
CA TYR A 425 -0.69 -11.12 7.71
C TYR A 425 0.41 -11.14 6.64
N ALA A 426 0.70 -12.30 6.07
CA ALA A 426 1.65 -12.44 4.96
C ALA A 426 1.16 -11.64 3.73
N ASN A 427 -0.11 -11.82 3.33
CA ASN A 427 -0.70 -11.03 2.24
C ASN A 427 -0.60 -9.52 2.52
N ALA A 428 -0.89 -9.06 3.75
CA ALA A 428 -0.74 -7.66 4.13
C ALA A 428 0.72 -7.15 4.06
N ALA A 429 1.68 -7.96 4.51
CA ALA A 429 3.10 -7.59 4.53
C ALA A 429 3.68 -7.45 3.11
N PHE A 430 3.42 -8.44 2.25
CA PHE A 430 3.84 -8.40 0.84
C PHE A 430 3.07 -7.32 0.06
N CYS A 431 1.77 -7.16 0.27
CA CYS A 431 0.97 -6.07 -0.30
C CYS A 431 1.61 -4.70 -0.06
N ALA A 432 1.91 -4.37 1.20
CA ALA A 432 2.48 -3.08 1.56
C ALA A 432 3.86 -2.86 0.89
N ALA A 433 4.67 -3.91 0.75
CA ALA A 433 5.95 -3.85 0.05
C ALA A 433 5.81 -3.65 -1.45
N THR A 434 4.90 -4.38 -2.09
CA THR A 434 4.62 -4.24 -3.52
C THR A 434 4.08 -2.85 -3.84
N VAL A 435 3.17 -2.30 -3.02
CA VAL A 435 2.69 -0.91 -3.18
C VAL A 435 3.84 0.10 -3.11
N ARG A 436 4.74 -0.03 -2.12
CA ARG A 436 5.92 0.85 -2.02
C ARG A 436 6.88 0.69 -3.19
N GLY A 437 7.07 -0.55 -3.67
CA GLY A 437 7.93 -0.85 -4.81
C GLY A 437 7.42 -0.18 -6.10
N TYR A 438 6.10 -0.21 -6.36
CA TYR A 438 5.52 0.45 -7.52
C TYR A 438 5.55 1.97 -7.41
N GLN A 439 5.10 2.51 -6.28
CA GLN A 439 4.83 3.95 -6.15
C GLN A 439 6.03 4.77 -5.66
N GLY A 440 7.08 4.11 -5.16
CA GLY A 440 8.30 4.75 -4.67
C GLY A 440 8.03 5.80 -3.60
N LYS A 441 8.84 6.87 -3.60
CA LYS A 441 8.64 8.04 -2.70
C LYS A 441 7.78 9.12 -3.34
N SER A 442 7.69 9.12 -4.67
CA SER A 442 7.01 10.13 -5.49
C SER A 442 6.53 9.44 -6.77
N LEU A 443 5.23 9.56 -7.05
CA LEU A 443 4.62 8.97 -8.24
C LEU A 443 4.97 9.71 -9.54
N ALA A 444 5.46 10.94 -9.45
CA ALA A 444 5.91 11.72 -10.60
C ALA A 444 7.34 11.32 -11.06
N ASP A 445 7.97 10.35 -10.38
CA ASP A 445 9.30 9.87 -10.73
C ASP A 445 9.24 9.05 -12.03
N SER A 446 10.33 9.08 -12.81
CA SER A 446 10.38 8.44 -14.14
C SER A 446 10.46 6.91 -14.11
N THR A 447 10.39 6.29 -12.92
CA THR A 447 10.51 4.84 -12.72
C THR A 447 9.39 4.27 -11.85
N THR A 448 8.40 5.09 -11.45
CA THR A 448 7.30 4.69 -10.58
C THR A 448 5.98 4.65 -11.34
N ILE A 449 5.06 3.81 -10.89
CA ILE A 449 3.71 3.68 -11.42
C ILE A 449 2.71 3.59 -10.25
N ALA A 450 1.45 3.93 -10.50
CA ALA A 450 0.38 3.73 -9.51
C ALA A 450 0.09 2.24 -9.31
N ALA A 451 -0.19 1.83 -8.08
CA ALA A 451 -0.60 0.46 -7.74
C ALA A 451 -2.13 0.35 -7.65
N CYS A 452 -2.67 -0.82 -8.03
CA CYS A 452 -4.09 -1.16 -7.92
C CYS A 452 -4.27 -2.44 -7.12
N LEU A 453 -4.85 -2.34 -5.92
CA LEU A 453 -5.13 -3.54 -5.12
C LEU A 453 -6.27 -4.33 -5.76
N LYS A 454 -6.10 -5.65 -5.93
CA LYS A 454 -7.15 -6.51 -6.50
C LYS A 454 -7.26 -7.88 -5.82
N HIS A 455 -8.42 -8.53 -5.85
CA HIS A 455 -9.71 -8.07 -6.37
C HIS A 455 -10.63 -7.80 -5.19
N TYR A 456 -10.99 -6.53 -4.97
CA TYR A 456 -11.67 -6.06 -3.77
C TYR A 456 -13.17 -6.46 -3.81
N VAL A 457 -13.63 -7.47 -3.07
CA VAL A 457 -12.91 -8.22 -2.01
C VAL A 457 -13.36 -9.67 -1.88
N ALA A 458 -12.50 -10.49 -1.24
CA ALA A 458 -12.76 -11.87 -0.84
C ALA A 458 -12.93 -12.84 -2.01
N TYR A 459 -12.39 -12.49 -3.17
CA TYR A 459 -12.54 -13.27 -4.39
C TYR A 459 -11.94 -14.68 -4.29
N GLY A 460 -10.84 -14.84 -3.55
CA GLY A 460 -10.23 -16.15 -3.27
C GLY A 460 -11.07 -17.12 -2.44
N ALA A 461 -12.28 -16.71 -2.02
CA ALA A 461 -13.27 -17.56 -1.36
C ALA A 461 -14.26 -18.23 -2.34
N SER A 462 -14.07 -18.10 -3.66
CA SER A 462 -15.03 -18.58 -4.66
C SER A 462 -15.40 -20.06 -4.46
N GLU A 463 -16.71 -20.33 -4.48
CA GLU A 463 -17.26 -21.62 -4.10
C GLU A 463 -16.71 -22.78 -4.96
N ALA A 464 -16.32 -23.86 -4.26
CA ALA A 464 -15.67 -25.03 -4.84
C ALA A 464 -14.36 -24.72 -5.60
N GLY A 465 -13.74 -23.56 -5.33
CA GLY A 465 -12.55 -23.08 -6.02
C GLY A 465 -12.76 -22.84 -7.52
N ARG A 466 -14.01 -22.56 -7.94
CA ARG A 466 -14.32 -22.18 -9.33
C ARG A 466 -14.24 -20.67 -9.48
N ASP A 467 -13.64 -20.20 -10.55
CA ASP A 467 -13.48 -18.77 -10.78
C ASP A 467 -14.85 -18.06 -10.96
N TYR A 468 -14.91 -16.77 -10.61
CA TYR A 468 -16.07 -15.86 -10.77
C TYR A 468 -17.34 -16.15 -9.95
N VAL A 469 -17.48 -17.34 -9.36
CA VAL A 469 -18.75 -17.74 -8.73
C VAL A 469 -18.98 -17.07 -7.37
N TYR A 470 -20.21 -17.23 -6.88
CA TYR A 470 -20.65 -16.84 -5.53
C TYR A 470 -19.64 -17.19 -4.44
N THR A 471 -19.55 -16.30 -3.44
CA THR A 471 -18.74 -16.45 -2.23
C THR A 471 -19.61 -16.27 -1.00
N GLU A 472 -19.55 -17.23 -0.08
CA GLU A 472 -20.18 -17.09 1.23
C GLU A 472 -19.17 -16.52 2.24
N VAL A 473 -19.32 -15.25 2.59
CA VAL A 473 -18.44 -14.55 3.53
C VAL A 473 -19.27 -13.85 4.59
N SER A 474 -19.30 -14.41 5.80
CA SER A 474 -19.97 -13.74 6.92
C SER A 474 -19.31 -12.39 7.23
N PRO A 475 -20.05 -11.41 7.81
CA PRO A 475 -19.49 -10.13 8.21
C PRO A 475 -18.26 -10.27 9.12
N GLN A 476 -18.29 -11.23 10.05
CA GLN A 476 -17.15 -11.54 10.91
C GLN A 476 -15.92 -12.00 10.12
N THR A 477 -16.09 -12.91 9.16
CA THR A 477 -14.97 -13.41 8.33
C THR A 477 -14.43 -12.33 7.40
N LEU A 478 -15.30 -11.46 6.88
CA LEU A 478 -14.91 -10.34 6.02
C LEU A 478 -13.87 -9.45 6.73
N TRP A 479 -14.15 -9.02 7.96
CA TRP A 479 -13.24 -8.18 8.75
C TRP A 479 -12.03 -8.93 9.31
N ASP A 480 -12.21 -10.18 9.75
CA ASP A 480 -11.17 -10.97 10.41
C ASP A 480 -10.13 -11.53 9.41
N THR A 481 -10.54 -11.87 8.18
CA THR A 481 -9.70 -12.58 7.20
C THR A 481 -9.44 -11.78 5.93
N TYR A 482 -10.48 -11.24 5.28
CA TYR A 482 -10.35 -10.79 3.88
C TYR A 482 -10.04 -9.30 3.72
N LEU A 483 -10.54 -8.40 4.59
CA LEU A 483 -10.21 -6.98 4.53
C LEU A 483 -8.80 -6.57 4.98
N PRO A 484 -8.12 -7.26 5.93
CA PRO A 484 -6.83 -6.80 6.46
C PRO A 484 -5.74 -6.56 5.40
N PRO A 485 -5.54 -7.40 4.37
CA PRO A 485 -4.55 -7.12 3.32
C PRO A 485 -4.82 -5.84 2.54
N TYR A 486 -6.09 -5.54 2.21
CA TYR A 486 -6.44 -4.32 1.48
C TYR A 486 -6.29 -3.09 2.35
N LYS A 487 -6.64 -3.17 3.65
CA LYS A 487 -6.37 -2.09 4.59
C LYS A 487 -4.88 -1.76 4.67
N ALA A 488 -4.03 -2.79 4.71
CA ALA A 488 -2.58 -2.60 4.70
C ALA A 488 -2.08 -1.95 3.41
N GLY A 489 -2.65 -2.31 2.25
CA GLY A 489 -2.33 -1.66 0.97
C GLY A 489 -2.77 -0.20 0.91
N VAL A 490 -3.98 0.11 1.40
CA VAL A 490 -4.47 1.50 1.52
C VAL A 490 -3.59 2.31 2.46
N ASP A 491 -3.18 1.74 3.60
CA ASP A 491 -2.26 2.39 4.55
C ASP A 491 -0.85 2.57 3.98
N ALA A 492 -0.41 1.67 3.09
CA ALA A 492 0.82 1.81 2.32
C ALA A 492 0.74 2.87 1.21
N GLY A 493 -0.45 3.43 0.99
CA GLY A 493 -0.69 4.54 0.06
C GLY A 493 -1.15 4.12 -1.33
N ALA A 494 -1.62 2.88 -1.52
CA ALA A 494 -2.17 2.44 -2.81
C ALA A 494 -3.25 3.43 -3.30
N LEU A 495 -3.13 3.86 -4.55
CA LEU A 495 -4.01 4.88 -5.12
C LEU A 495 -5.29 4.33 -5.73
N THR A 496 -5.34 3.06 -6.10
CA THR A 496 -6.54 2.50 -6.72
C THR A 496 -6.84 1.10 -6.19
N LEU A 497 -8.09 0.70 -6.36
CA LEU A 497 -8.54 -0.67 -6.14
C LEU A 497 -9.33 -1.13 -7.36
N MET A 498 -9.33 -2.43 -7.62
CA MET A 498 -10.16 -3.07 -8.63
C MET A 498 -11.26 -3.84 -7.92
N SER A 499 -12.51 -3.68 -8.34
CA SER A 499 -13.62 -4.50 -7.81
C SER A 499 -13.41 -5.98 -8.15
N SER A 500 -14.08 -6.87 -7.44
CA SER A 500 -14.07 -8.30 -7.75
C SER A 500 -15.31 -8.73 -8.55
N PHE A 501 -15.18 -9.87 -9.24
CA PHE A 501 -16.28 -10.46 -10.00
C PHE A 501 -17.36 -11.13 -9.13
N ASN A 502 -16.97 -11.67 -7.98
CA ASN A 502 -17.84 -12.52 -7.17
C ASN A 502 -19.02 -11.76 -6.54
N ASP A 503 -20.11 -12.48 -6.37
CA ASP A 503 -21.17 -12.15 -5.43
C ASP A 503 -20.72 -12.48 -4.00
N ILE A 504 -20.79 -11.50 -3.10
CA ILE A 504 -20.38 -11.61 -1.69
C ILE A 504 -21.64 -11.70 -0.83
N SER A 505 -22.02 -12.91 -0.44
CA SER A 505 -23.20 -13.19 0.41
C SER A 505 -24.48 -12.48 -0.05
N GLY A 506 -24.71 -12.42 -1.37
CA GLY A 506 -25.91 -11.88 -2.04
C GLY A 506 -25.71 -10.51 -2.72
N ILE A 507 -24.51 -9.92 -2.66
CA ILE A 507 -24.23 -8.60 -3.26
C ILE A 507 -22.94 -8.67 -4.10
N PRO A 508 -23.02 -8.45 -5.43
CA PRO A 508 -21.86 -8.40 -6.33
C PRO A 508 -20.80 -7.38 -5.91
N GLY A 509 -19.52 -7.74 -6.01
CA GLY A 509 -18.38 -6.86 -5.68
C GLY A 509 -18.44 -5.49 -6.37
N SER A 510 -18.76 -5.46 -7.66
CA SER A 510 -18.90 -4.23 -8.46
C SER A 510 -20.13 -3.37 -8.10
N ALA A 511 -21.05 -3.86 -7.27
CA ALA A 511 -22.25 -3.13 -6.82
C ALA A 511 -22.36 -3.07 -5.28
N ASN A 512 -21.28 -3.33 -4.55
CA ASN A 512 -21.33 -3.42 -3.09
C ASN A 512 -21.04 -2.09 -2.38
N TYR A 513 -22.09 -1.33 -2.04
CA TYR A 513 -21.97 -0.02 -1.37
C TYR A 513 -21.21 -0.10 -0.03
N TYR A 514 -21.42 -1.19 0.72
CA TYR A 514 -20.78 -1.36 2.03
C TYR A 514 -19.26 -1.44 1.91
N THR A 515 -18.73 -2.25 0.99
CA THR A 515 -17.27 -2.37 0.83
C THR A 515 -16.67 -1.17 0.09
N LEU A 516 -17.29 -0.73 -1.00
CA LEU A 516 -16.76 0.31 -1.90
C LEU A 516 -16.89 1.73 -1.33
N THR A 517 -17.96 2.02 -0.58
CA THR A 517 -18.22 3.36 -0.06
C THR A 517 -18.10 3.43 1.45
N GLU A 518 -18.84 2.62 2.22
CA GLU A 518 -18.80 2.73 3.67
C GLU A 518 -17.43 2.38 4.26
N ILE A 519 -16.84 1.27 3.85
CA ILE A 519 -15.53 0.87 4.34
C ILE A 519 -14.43 1.71 3.68
N LEU A 520 -14.28 1.59 2.36
CA LEU A 520 -13.12 2.13 1.66
C LEU A 520 -13.07 3.67 1.69
N LYS A 521 -14.16 4.35 1.35
CA LYS A 521 -14.20 5.82 1.25
C LYS A 521 -14.50 6.47 2.60
N ASN A 522 -15.47 5.95 3.35
CA ASN A 522 -15.93 6.61 4.57
C ASN A 522 -15.09 6.24 5.81
N ARG A 523 -14.78 4.96 6.03
CA ARG A 523 -13.99 4.52 7.21
C ARG A 523 -12.48 4.64 6.96
N TRP A 524 -11.99 4.16 5.82
CA TRP A 524 -10.55 4.17 5.50
C TRP A 524 -10.07 5.45 4.83
N LYS A 525 -10.99 6.35 4.42
CA LYS A 525 -10.68 7.66 3.83
C LYS A 525 -9.79 7.58 2.59
N HIS A 526 -9.90 6.50 1.81
CA HIS A 526 -9.19 6.35 0.55
C HIS A 526 -9.52 7.50 -0.39
N LYS A 527 -8.49 8.16 -0.95
CA LYS A 527 -8.62 9.38 -1.77
C LYS A 527 -8.49 9.15 -3.28
N GLY A 528 -8.06 7.97 -3.72
CA GLY A 528 -8.06 7.61 -5.13
C GLY A 528 -9.38 6.98 -5.57
N PHE A 529 -9.37 6.16 -6.61
CA PHE A 529 -10.58 5.65 -7.26
C PHE A 529 -10.63 4.11 -7.33
N VAL A 530 -11.82 3.56 -7.53
CA VAL A 530 -12.06 2.15 -7.81
C VAL A 530 -12.35 1.98 -9.30
N VAL A 531 -11.67 1.03 -9.93
CA VAL A 531 -11.96 0.57 -11.29
C VAL A 531 -12.74 -0.73 -11.24
N SER A 532 -13.66 -0.93 -12.17
CA SER A 532 -14.30 -2.22 -12.36
C SER A 532 -13.28 -3.25 -12.82
N ASP A 533 -13.45 -4.52 -12.44
CA ASP A 533 -12.81 -5.58 -13.21
C ASP A 533 -13.40 -5.63 -14.64
N TRP A 534 -12.75 -6.37 -15.53
CA TRP A 534 -13.05 -6.41 -16.97
C TRP A 534 -14.51 -6.76 -17.25
N GLY A 535 -15.29 -5.80 -17.76
CA GLY A 535 -16.70 -5.98 -18.07
C GLY A 535 -17.58 -6.28 -16.85
N SER A 536 -17.07 -6.11 -15.62
CA SER A 536 -17.77 -6.56 -14.42
C SER A 536 -19.06 -5.79 -14.13
N ILE A 537 -19.23 -4.59 -14.69
CA ILE A 537 -20.49 -3.84 -14.55
C ILE A 537 -21.59 -4.52 -15.35
N GLU A 538 -21.38 -4.84 -16.63
CA GLU A 538 -22.43 -5.50 -17.42
C GLU A 538 -22.76 -6.91 -16.91
N GLN A 539 -21.79 -7.58 -16.28
CA GLN A 539 -21.99 -8.89 -15.66
C GLN A 539 -22.92 -8.86 -14.44
N LEU A 540 -23.25 -7.69 -13.87
CA LEU A 540 -24.31 -7.56 -12.87
C LEU A 540 -25.66 -8.08 -13.39
N VAL A 541 -25.88 -8.03 -14.71
CA VAL A 541 -27.05 -8.64 -15.35
C VAL A 541 -27.00 -10.16 -15.27
N ASN A 542 -25.84 -10.76 -15.55
CA ASN A 542 -25.64 -12.22 -15.47
C ASN A 542 -25.82 -12.75 -14.04
N GLN A 543 -25.45 -11.94 -13.04
CA GLN A 543 -25.62 -12.26 -11.63
C GLN A 543 -27.06 -12.04 -11.12
N GLY A 544 -27.97 -11.56 -11.99
CA GLY A 544 -29.35 -11.26 -11.62
C GLY A 544 -29.49 -10.04 -10.71
N ASN A 545 -28.43 -9.23 -10.56
CA ASN A 545 -28.48 -8.01 -9.77
C ASN A 545 -29.17 -6.88 -10.52
N ALA A 546 -28.95 -6.74 -11.84
CA ALA A 546 -29.57 -5.70 -12.66
C ALA A 546 -30.40 -6.29 -13.81
N ALA A 547 -31.47 -5.61 -14.22
CA ALA A 547 -32.31 -6.05 -15.34
C ALA A 547 -31.64 -5.82 -16.71
N ASP A 548 -30.84 -4.76 -16.81
CA ASP A 548 -30.11 -4.39 -18.03
C ASP A 548 -28.82 -3.62 -17.71
N LYS A 549 -28.07 -3.27 -18.76
CA LYS A 549 -26.78 -2.57 -18.64
C LYS A 549 -26.92 -1.15 -18.06
N LYS A 550 -28.04 -0.45 -18.30
CA LYS A 550 -28.27 0.89 -17.76
C LYS A 550 -28.49 0.82 -16.25
N GLU A 551 -29.30 -0.13 -15.78
CA GLU A 551 -29.47 -0.38 -14.35
C GLU A 551 -28.18 -0.87 -13.69
N ALA A 552 -27.40 -1.71 -14.38
CA ALA A 552 -26.09 -2.14 -13.90
C ALA A 552 -25.13 -0.96 -13.69
N GLY A 553 -25.05 -0.05 -14.67
CA GLY A 553 -24.28 1.20 -14.56
C GLY A 553 -24.73 2.05 -13.38
N LEU A 554 -26.05 2.25 -13.21
CA LEU A 554 -26.62 2.98 -12.08
C LEU A 554 -26.19 2.40 -10.73
N ARG A 555 -26.33 1.07 -10.56
CA ARG A 555 -26.02 0.39 -9.30
C ARG A 555 -24.52 0.45 -8.99
N ALA A 556 -23.68 0.13 -9.96
CA ALA A 556 -22.23 0.19 -9.80
C ALA A 556 -21.75 1.61 -9.42
N PHE A 557 -22.23 2.63 -10.14
CA PHE A 557 -21.82 4.01 -9.92
C PHE A 557 -22.24 4.50 -8.52
N ASN A 558 -23.50 4.29 -8.14
CA ASN A 558 -24.01 4.70 -6.82
C ASN A 558 -23.40 3.90 -5.66
N SER A 559 -22.94 2.68 -5.91
CA SER A 559 -22.16 1.90 -4.93
C SER A 559 -20.74 2.43 -4.73
N GLY A 560 -20.25 3.23 -5.67
CA GLY A 560 -18.95 3.87 -5.59
C GLY A 560 -17.88 3.22 -6.45
N LEU A 561 -18.25 2.58 -7.54
CA LEU A 561 -17.32 2.17 -8.59
C LEU A 561 -17.12 3.37 -9.54
N GLU A 562 -15.91 3.92 -9.63
CA GLU A 562 -15.69 5.15 -10.40
C GLU A 562 -15.37 4.90 -11.87
N MET A 563 -14.55 3.91 -12.21
CA MET A 563 -14.07 3.71 -13.58
C MET A 563 -14.62 2.40 -14.17
N ASP A 564 -15.31 2.50 -15.31
CA ASP A 564 -15.85 1.38 -16.07
C ASP A 564 -14.79 0.84 -17.05
N MET A 565 -14.34 -0.38 -16.79
CA MET A 565 -13.43 -1.14 -17.65
C MET A 565 -14.24 -1.98 -18.63
N MET A 566 -14.23 -1.58 -19.91
CA MET A 566 -14.77 -2.33 -21.05
C MET A 566 -16.29 -2.65 -21.05
N SER A 567 -17.06 -2.32 -20.01
CA SER A 567 -18.51 -2.66 -19.99
C SER A 567 -19.36 -1.74 -20.88
N HIS A 568 -18.88 -0.52 -21.13
CA HIS A 568 -19.62 0.55 -21.81
C HIS A 568 -20.98 0.87 -21.15
N ALA A 569 -21.03 0.85 -19.83
CA ALA A 569 -22.19 1.23 -19.05
C ALA A 569 -22.17 2.74 -18.75
N TYR A 570 -21.00 3.33 -18.52
CA TYR A 570 -20.90 4.76 -18.14
C TYR A 570 -20.93 5.70 -19.34
N ASP A 571 -20.09 5.48 -20.35
CA ASP A 571 -20.09 6.25 -21.60
C ASP A 571 -21.48 6.30 -22.27
N LYS A 572 -22.26 5.21 -22.20
CA LYS A 572 -23.58 5.12 -22.85
C LYS A 572 -24.74 5.65 -22.03
N TYR A 573 -24.71 5.55 -20.71
CA TYR A 573 -25.91 5.75 -19.89
C TYR A 573 -25.76 6.73 -18.73
N LEU A 574 -24.56 7.15 -18.35
CA LEU A 574 -24.39 7.97 -17.15
C LEU A 574 -24.97 9.38 -17.32
N GLU A 575 -24.88 9.98 -18.52
CA GLU A 575 -25.52 11.27 -18.82
C GLU A 575 -27.04 11.18 -18.69
N ASP A 576 -27.67 10.16 -19.29
CA ASP A 576 -29.11 9.92 -19.12
C ASP A 576 -29.50 9.76 -17.65
N LEU A 577 -28.72 9.00 -16.87
CA LEU A 577 -29.03 8.74 -15.46
C LEU A 577 -28.94 10.00 -14.60
N ILE A 578 -28.10 10.97 -14.99
CA ILE A 578 -28.02 12.30 -14.36
C ILE A 578 -29.23 13.14 -14.75
N ASP A 579 -29.59 13.16 -16.04
CA ASP A 579 -30.77 13.88 -16.54
C ASP A 579 -32.08 13.33 -15.93
N GLU A 580 -32.13 12.02 -15.66
CA GLU A 580 -33.21 11.34 -14.94
C GLU A 580 -33.20 11.59 -13.42
N GLY A 581 -32.17 12.25 -12.87
CA GLY A 581 -32.02 12.50 -11.43
C GLY A 581 -31.71 11.25 -10.59
N LYS A 582 -31.27 10.16 -11.23
CA LYS A 582 -30.90 8.89 -10.56
C LYS A 582 -29.44 8.87 -10.11
N VAL A 583 -28.60 9.71 -10.70
CA VAL A 583 -27.21 9.95 -10.30
C VAL A 583 -27.03 11.43 -9.98
N ASP A 584 -26.42 11.72 -8.83
CA ASP A 584 -26.13 13.10 -8.42
C ASP A 584 -24.89 13.65 -9.15
N SER A 585 -25.02 14.83 -9.74
CA SER A 585 -23.90 15.58 -10.32
C SER A 585 -22.73 15.83 -9.36
N VAL A 586 -23.00 15.96 -8.05
CA VAL A 586 -21.96 16.12 -7.03
C VAL A 586 -21.17 14.82 -6.87
N LEU A 587 -21.84 13.66 -6.97
CA LEU A 587 -21.18 12.36 -6.96
C LEU A 587 -20.32 12.18 -8.23
N LEU A 588 -20.81 12.61 -9.40
CA LEU A 588 -20.01 12.65 -10.62
C LEU A 588 -18.72 13.46 -10.44
N ASP A 589 -18.83 14.67 -9.90
CA ASP A 589 -17.66 15.54 -9.68
C ASP A 589 -16.65 14.91 -8.72
N GLU A 590 -17.12 14.29 -7.64
CA GLU A 590 -16.24 13.59 -6.70
C GLU A 590 -15.60 12.32 -7.29
N SER A 591 -16.31 11.57 -8.14
CA SER A 591 -15.76 10.42 -8.87
C SER A 591 -14.65 10.85 -9.83
N VAL A 592 -14.89 11.91 -10.61
CA VAL A 592 -13.91 12.46 -11.56
C VAL A 592 -12.72 13.09 -10.82
N ARG A 593 -12.96 13.79 -9.69
CA ARG A 593 -11.92 14.33 -8.82
C ARG A 593 -10.88 13.28 -8.44
N ARG A 594 -11.33 12.06 -8.11
CA ARG A 594 -10.44 10.95 -7.73
C ARG A 594 -9.55 10.50 -8.89
N VAL A 595 -10.09 10.39 -10.10
CA VAL A 595 -9.31 10.06 -11.31
C VAL A 595 -8.31 11.16 -11.63
N LEU A 596 -8.74 12.43 -11.63
CA LEU A 596 -7.88 13.58 -11.90
C LEU A 596 -6.73 13.71 -10.87
N ARG A 597 -7.00 13.39 -9.60
CA ARG A 597 -5.98 13.35 -8.56
C ARG A 597 -4.87 12.37 -8.88
N VAL A 598 -5.22 11.15 -9.31
CA VAL A 598 -4.22 10.14 -9.68
C VAL A 598 -3.39 10.63 -10.89
N LYS A 599 -4.03 11.21 -11.91
CA LYS A 599 -3.34 11.81 -13.07
C LYS A 599 -2.33 12.90 -12.68
N MET A 600 -2.71 13.78 -11.76
CA MET A 600 -1.83 14.85 -11.26
C MET A 600 -0.69 14.30 -10.40
N LEU A 601 -0.95 13.31 -9.54
CA LEU A 601 0.09 12.68 -8.71
C LEU A 601 1.12 11.91 -9.55
N LEU A 602 0.69 11.33 -10.68
CA LEU A 602 1.59 10.71 -11.68
C LEU A 602 2.39 11.74 -12.50
N GLY A 603 2.11 13.05 -12.36
CA GLY A 603 2.76 14.11 -13.11
C GLY A 603 2.42 14.14 -14.60
N LEU A 604 1.29 13.55 -15.01
CA LEU A 604 0.93 13.40 -16.43
C LEU A 604 0.55 14.73 -17.09
N PHE A 605 0.13 15.73 -16.32
CA PHE A 605 -0.14 17.08 -16.86
C PHE A 605 1.16 17.80 -17.25
N GLU A 606 2.26 17.53 -16.55
CA GLU A 606 3.56 18.15 -16.78
C GLU A 606 4.43 17.32 -17.74
N LYS A 607 4.37 15.99 -17.63
CA LYS A 607 5.18 15.04 -18.39
C LYS A 607 4.29 13.93 -18.96
N PRO A 608 3.43 14.25 -19.96
CA PRO A 608 2.47 13.28 -20.51
C PRO A 608 3.14 12.13 -21.28
N TYR A 609 4.32 12.37 -21.87
CA TYR A 609 4.99 11.45 -22.79
C TYR A 609 6.09 10.62 -22.11
N THR A 610 6.34 9.43 -22.64
CA THR A 610 7.41 8.52 -22.20
C THR A 610 8.59 8.60 -23.18
N GLY A 611 9.81 8.73 -22.66
CA GLY A 611 11.04 8.74 -23.46
C GLY A 611 11.40 7.35 -24.01
N ASN A 612 12.37 7.30 -24.93
CA ASN A 612 12.89 6.04 -25.44
C ASN A 612 14.06 5.55 -24.57
N HIS A 613 13.97 4.32 -24.07
CA HIS A 613 14.96 3.71 -23.18
C HIS A 613 15.32 2.30 -23.67
N PRO A 614 16.25 2.11 -24.63
CA PRO A 614 16.52 0.80 -25.23
C PRO A 614 17.02 -0.24 -24.21
N ASP A 615 17.80 0.16 -23.21
CA ASP A 615 18.41 -0.72 -22.22
C ASP A 615 17.51 -0.96 -20.98
N ARG A 616 16.21 -0.69 -21.10
CA ARG A 616 15.27 -0.72 -19.95
C ARG A 616 14.97 -2.14 -19.45
N PHE A 617 15.00 -3.14 -20.33
CA PHE A 617 14.59 -4.51 -20.01
C PHE A 617 15.76 -5.35 -19.55
N MET A 618 15.47 -6.33 -18.70
CA MET A 618 16.40 -7.43 -18.40
C MET A 618 17.75 -6.93 -17.90
N ARG A 619 17.73 -5.81 -17.15
CA ARG A 619 18.94 -5.19 -16.62
C ARG A 619 19.65 -6.18 -15.68
N PRO A 620 21.00 -6.12 -15.58
CA PRO A 620 21.73 -7.07 -14.74
C PRO A 620 21.28 -7.12 -13.27
N ASP A 621 20.88 -5.98 -12.70
CA ASP A 621 20.36 -5.91 -11.33
C ASP A 621 18.97 -6.56 -11.19
N ALA A 622 18.09 -6.38 -12.17
CA ALA A 622 16.79 -7.04 -12.25
C ALA A 622 16.94 -8.56 -12.40
N LEU A 623 17.83 -9.03 -13.29
CA LEU A 623 18.11 -10.46 -13.47
C LEU A 623 18.74 -11.10 -12.24
N SER A 624 19.66 -10.40 -11.58
CA SER A 624 20.24 -10.85 -10.32
C SER A 624 19.17 -10.99 -9.24
N ALA A 625 18.26 -10.01 -9.14
CA ALA A 625 17.13 -10.09 -8.21
C ALA A 625 16.15 -11.21 -8.57
N ALA A 626 15.90 -11.45 -9.86
CA ALA A 626 15.06 -12.55 -10.32
C ALA A 626 15.65 -13.92 -9.94
N ARG A 627 16.95 -14.13 -10.16
CA ARG A 627 17.65 -15.36 -9.76
C ARG A 627 17.65 -15.54 -8.25
N GLN A 628 17.95 -14.48 -7.50
CA GLN A 628 17.93 -14.52 -6.03
C GLN A 628 16.53 -14.85 -5.50
N LEU A 629 15.50 -14.16 -5.99
CA LEU A 629 14.13 -14.37 -5.53
C LEU A 629 13.61 -15.75 -5.92
N ALA A 630 13.91 -16.24 -7.13
CA ALA A 630 13.61 -17.60 -7.52
C ALA A 630 14.24 -18.61 -6.56
N ALA A 631 15.54 -18.52 -6.29
CA ALA A 631 16.22 -19.44 -5.38
C ALA A 631 15.68 -19.37 -3.94
N GLU A 632 15.38 -18.17 -3.43
CA GLU A 632 14.79 -18.00 -2.10
C GLU A 632 13.34 -18.46 -2.01
N SER A 633 12.61 -18.54 -3.13
CA SER A 633 11.21 -18.97 -3.21
C SER A 633 11.04 -20.49 -3.34
N MET A 634 12.07 -21.19 -3.83
CA MET A 634 12.05 -22.65 -3.97
C MET A 634 12.00 -23.33 -2.61
N VAL A 635 11.10 -24.29 -2.46
CA VAL A 635 10.86 -24.98 -1.19
C VAL A 635 11.35 -26.42 -1.29
N LEU A 636 12.36 -26.77 -0.50
CA LEU A 636 12.77 -28.16 -0.34
C LEU A 636 11.72 -28.87 0.54
N LEU A 637 10.81 -29.60 -0.08
CA LEU A 637 9.72 -30.30 0.61
C LEU A 637 10.23 -31.58 1.28
N LYS A 638 11.13 -32.28 0.60
CA LYS A 638 11.67 -33.58 1.02
C LYS A 638 13.14 -33.70 0.62
N ASN A 639 13.95 -34.28 1.51
CA ASN A 639 15.30 -34.77 1.21
C ASN A 639 15.56 -35.94 2.16
N ASP A 640 15.34 -37.16 1.68
CA ASP A 640 15.39 -38.37 2.50
C ASP A 640 16.78 -38.64 3.07
N SER A 641 16.84 -39.57 4.03
CA SER A 641 18.06 -39.97 4.75
C SER A 641 19.25 -40.40 3.88
N ILE A 642 19.03 -40.74 2.60
CA ILE A 642 20.10 -41.02 1.62
C ILE A 642 20.92 -39.75 1.31
N GLY A 643 20.35 -38.56 1.54
CA GLY A 643 21.07 -37.28 1.47
C GLY A 643 21.52 -36.91 0.05
N ILE A 644 20.65 -37.12 -0.95
CA ILE A 644 21.00 -36.94 -2.36
C ILE A 644 21.27 -35.49 -2.74
N LEU A 645 20.57 -34.54 -2.11
CA LEU A 645 20.81 -33.12 -2.31
C LEU A 645 21.67 -32.54 -1.17
N PRO A 646 22.62 -31.64 -1.50
CA PRO A 646 22.97 -31.19 -2.85
C PRO A 646 23.75 -32.25 -3.66
N LEU A 647 23.63 -32.21 -4.99
CA LEU A 647 24.31 -33.13 -5.92
C LEU A 647 25.82 -32.86 -5.91
N ASN A 648 26.60 -33.81 -5.38
CA ASN A 648 28.07 -33.71 -5.33
C ASN A 648 28.71 -34.95 -5.97
N GLY A 649 29.69 -34.74 -6.85
CA GLY A 649 30.49 -35.84 -7.42
C GLY A 649 29.70 -36.82 -8.29
N VAL A 650 28.64 -36.37 -8.94
CA VAL A 650 27.79 -37.20 -9.81
C VAL A 650 28.37 -37.20 -11.22
N GLY A 651 28.67 -38.38 -11.79
CA GLY A 651 29.26 -38.50 -13.12
C GLY A 651 28.24 -38.50 -14.26
N ARG A 652 27.02 -38.99 -14.02
CA ARG A 652 25.95 -39.08 -15.04
C ARG A 652 24.60 -38.64 -14.48
N ILE A 653 23.99 -37.65 -15.13
CA ILE A 653 22.70 -37.08 -14.74
C ILE A 653 21.68 -37.30 -15.86
N ALA A 654 20.56 -37.94 -15.53
CA ALA A 654 19.38 -37.97 -16.40
C ALA A 654 18.45 -36.82 -16.04
N VAL A 655 18.13 -35.95 -17.00
CA VAL A 655 17.08 -34.93 -16.84
C VAL A 655 15.86 -35.41 -17.62
N ILE A 656 14.78 -35.71 -16.90
CA ILE A 656 13.59 -36.37 -17.47
C ILE A 656 12.35 -35.55 -17.14
N GLY A 657 11.41 -35.46 -18.09
CA GLY A 657 10.06 -34.96 -17.82
C GLY A 657 9.62 -33.79 -18.71
N PRO A 658 8.30 -33.57 -18.81
CA PRO A 658 7.70 -32.62 -19.75
C PRO A 658 8.06 -31.16 -19.46
N VAL A 659 8.37 -30.81 -18.21
CA VAL A 659 8.64 -29.41 -17.82
C VAL A 659 10.11 -29.03 -18.00
N ALA A 660 11.02 -29.99 -18.13
CA ALA A 660 12.46 -29.75 -18.14
C ALA A 660 12.91 -28.67 -19.14
N LYS A 661 12.27 -28.61 -20.33
CA LYS A 661 12.58 -27.63 -21.40
C LYS A 661 11.45 -26.61 -21.66
N SER A 662 10.47 -26.48 -20.76
CA SER A 662 9.29 -25.63 -20.99
C SER A 662 9.45 -24.24 -20.38
N SER A 663 9.89 -23.25 -21.18
CA SER A 663 9.93 -21.84 -20.75
C SER A 663 8.54 -21.30 -20.35
N ALA A 664 7.50 -21.70 -21.09
CA ALA A 664 6.13 -21.25 -20.83
C ALA A 664 5.61 -21.72 -19.47
N SER A 665 5.87 -22.99 -19.09
CA SER A 665 5.50 -23.50 -17.78
C SER A 665 6.23 -22.78 -16.65
N LEU A 666 7.51 -22.40 -16.85
CA LEU A 666 8.28 -21.70 -15.81
C LEU A 666 7.87 -20.23 -15.64
N GLN A 667 7.44 -19.54 -16.71
CA GLN A 667 6.94 -18.17 -16.60
C GLN A 667 5.55 -18.09 -15.93
N GLY A 668 4.74 -19.14 -16.07
CA GLY A 668 3.43 -19.18 -15.45
C GLY A 668 2.37 -18.25 -16.06
N SER A 669 1.19 -18.24 -15.43
CA SER A 669 0.10 -17.33 -15.78
C SER A 669 0.45 -15.87 -15.48
N TRP A 670 -0.16 -14.91 -16.18
CA TRP A 670 0.07 -13.47 -15.95
C TRP A 670 1.53 -13.02 -16.07
N ASN A 671 2.25 -13.57 -17.04
CA ASN A 671 3.67 -13.33 -17.30
C ASN A 671 3.96 -11.97 -17.99
N GLY A 672 3.10 -10.96 -17.84
CA GLY A 672 3.27 -9.63 -18.42
C GLY A 672 3.67 -9.66 -19.90
N ARG A 673 4.87 -9.15 -20.20
CA ARG A 673 5.51 -9.12 -21.53
C ARG A 673 6.69 -10.11 -21.65
N GLY A 674 6.75 -11.12 -20.79
CA GLY A 674 7.82 -12.12 -20.80
C GLY A 674 8.00 -12.76 -22.19
N VAL A 675 9.26 -12.96 -22.59
CA VAL A 675 9.62 -13.64 -23.85
C VAL A 675 10.20 -15.01 -23.51
N TYR A 676 9.65 -16.06 -24.10
CA TYR A 676 9.97 -17.44 -23.71
C TYR A 676 11.43 -17.84 -24.01
N ASP A 677 12.00 -17.33 -25.11
CA ASP A 677 13.38 -17.63 -25.52
C ASP A 677 14.44 -17.02 -24.59
N GLU A 678 14.04 -16.03 -23.77
CA GLU A 678 14.93 -15.40 -22.78
C GLU A 678 14.89 -16.10 -21.42
N THR A 679 14.04 -17.13 -21.27
CA THR A 679 13.89 -17.88 -20.02
C THR A 679 14.88 -19.03 -19.95
N VAL A 680 15.65 -19.09 -18.87
CA VAL A 680 16.51 -20.23 -18.59
C VAL A 680 15.63 -21.39 -18.13
N THR A 681 15.50 -22.41 -18.98
CA THR A 681 14.76 -23.64 -18.64
C THR A 681 15.48 -24.45 -17.57
N LEU A 682 14.78 -25.37 -16.87
CA LEU A 682 15.38 -26.25 -15.87
C LEU A 682 16.54 -27.06 -16.48
N TYR A 683 16.33 -27.62 -17.66
CA TYR A 683 17.35 -28.35 -18.41
C TYR A 683 18.54 -27.46 -18.76
N GLN A 684 18.30 -26.23 -19.23
CA GLN A 684 19.39 -25.32 -19.59
C GLN A 684 20.22 -24.95 -18.36
N GLY A 685 19.59 -24.62 -17.23
CA GLY A 685 20.31 -24.32 -15.99
C GLY A 685 21.14 -25.51 -15.49
N ILE A 686 20.58 -26.72 -15.54
CA ILE A 686 21.29 -27.95 -15.17
C ILE A 686 22.46 -28.20 -16.12
N LEU A 687 22.25 -28.05 -17.43
CA LEU A 687 23.28 -28.21 -18.44
C LEU A 687 24.44 -27.22 -18.20
N ASP A 688 24.13 -25.94 -18.02
CA ASP A 688 25.12 -24.88 -17.81
C ASP A 688 25.94 -25.13 -16.54
N ARG A 689 25.33 -25.66 -15.48
CA ARG A 689 26.00 -25.89 -14.18
C ARG A 689 26.80 -27.18 -14.11
N PHE A 690 26.30 -28.27 -14.69
CA PHE A 690 26.83 -29.62 -14.43
C PHE A 690 27.55 -30.25 -15.63
N ALA A 691 27.34 -29.80 -16.87
CA ALA A 691 28.04 -30.36 -18.04
C ALA A 691 29.58 -30.31 -17.98
N PRO A 692 30.23 -29.36 -17.28
CA PRO A 692 31.68 -29.39 -17.10
C PRO A 692 32.19 -30.59 -16.28
N GLU A 693 31.35 -31.21 -15.46
CA GLU A 693 31.73 -32.23 -14.47
C GLU A 693 30.97 -33.56 -14.63
N ALA A 694 29.86 -33.57 -15.36
CA ALA A 694 28.99 -34.73 -15.54
C ALA A 694 28.49 -34.87 -16.99
N GLU A 695 28.29 -36.11 -17.46
CA GLU A 695 27.53 -36.36 -18.69
C GLU A 695 26.03 -36.19 -18.39
N ILE A 696 25.32 -35.48 -19.27
CA ILE A 696 23.89 -35.19 -19.10
C ILE A 696 23.12 -35.79 -20.27
N ARG A 697 22.08 -36.56 -19.96
CA ARG A 697 21.11 -37.04 -20.97
C ARG A 697 19.72 -36.56 -20.67
N PHE A 698 18.98 -36.27 -21.73
CA PHE A 698 17.61 -35.80 -21.66
C PHE A 698 16.66 -36.80 -22.30
N ALA A 699 15.55 -37.06 -21.63
CA ALA A 699 14.38 -37.69 -22.23
C ALA A 699 13.12 -36.95 -21.80
N LYS A 700 12.16 -36.76 -22.71
CA LYS A 700 10.90 -36.09 -22.37
C LYS A 700 10.04 -36.97 -21.46
N GLY A 701 9.96 -38.26 -21.76
CA GLY A 701 9.22 -39.28 -20.98
C GLY A 701 7.71 -39.24 -21.12
N SER A 702 7.11 -38.05 -21.14
CA SER A 702 5.67 -37.85 -21.40
C SER A 702 5.40 -36.44 -21.91
N ASP A 703 4.19 -36.19 -22.42
CA ASP A 703 3.59 -34.85 -22.38
C ASP A 703 3.06 -34.56 -20.96
N LEU A 704 2.44 -33.39 -20.74
CA LEU A 704 1.89 -33.04 -19.43
C LEU A 704 0.70 -33.91 -19.03
N ASP A 705 -0.14 -34.32 -19.97
CA ASP A 705 -1.42 -35.02 -19.74
C ASP A 705 -1.53 -36.38 -20.43
N LYS A 706 -0.58 -36.73 -21.30
CA LYS A 706 -0.56 -37.99 -22.05
C LYS A 706 0.86 -38.54 -22.19
N THR A 707 0.95 -39.84 -22.40
CA THR A 707 2.22 -40.54 -22.64
C THR A 707 2.00 -41.78 -23.49
N THR A 708 3.07 -42.30 -24.07
CA THR A 708 3.11 -43.58 -24.80
C THR A 708 4.16 -44.51 -24.19
N GLU A 709 4.00 -45.82 -24.38
CA GLU A 709 4.98 -46.81 -23.91
C GLU A 709 6.39 -46.58 -24.50
N VAL A 710 6.49 -46.04 -25.73
CA VAL A 710 7.78 -45.72 -26.35
C VAL A 710 8.47 -44.57 -25.62
N GLU A 711 7.73 -43.50 -25.28
CA GLU A 711 8.28 -42.36 -24.53
C GLU A 711 8.70 -42.78 -23.12
N LEU A 712 7.88 -43.60 -22.45
CA LEU A 712 8.19 -44.16 -21.13
C LEU A 712 9.45 -45.05 -21.19
N ALA A 713 9.56 -45.93 -22.19
CA ALA A 713 10.73 -46.80 -22.36
C ALA A 713 12.01 -45.98 -22.59
N GLN A 714 11.96 -44.93 -23.42
CA GLN A 714 13.11 -44.04 -23.64
C GLN A 714 13.55 -43.32 -22.36
N ALA A 715 12.58 -42.90 -21.53
CA ALA A 715 12.88 -42.29 -20.24
C ALA A 715 13.49 -43.29 -19.25
N VAL A 716 12.97 -44.52 -19.20
CA VAL A 716 13.53 -45.62 -18.40
C VAL A 716 14.96 -45.94 -18.83
N ASP A 717 15.25 -46.05 -20.13
CA ASP A 717 16.60 -46.29 -20.65
C ASP A 717 17.57 -45.16 -20.23
N THR A 718 17.10 -43.91 -20.32
CA THR A 718 17.86 -42.74 -19.91
C THR A 718 18.13 -42.74 -18.41
N ALA A 719 17.14 -43.11 -17.60
CA ALA A 719 17.30 -43.23 -16.15
C ALA A 719 18.26 -44.37 -15.76
N CYS A 720 18.11 -45.56 -16.34
CA CYS A 720 18.97 -46.72 -16.09
C CYS A 720 20.45 -46.40 -16.37
N TRP A 721 20.73 -45.57 -17.37
CA TRP A 721 22.07 -45.11 -17.69
C TRP A 721 22.68 -44.16 -16.63
N ALA A 722 21.87 -43.35 -15.95
CA ALA A 722 22.36 -42.30 -15.06
C ALA A 722 22.71 -42.80 -13.64
N ASP A 723 23.45 -41.97 -12.90
CA ASP A 723 23.71 -42.18 -11.47
C ASP A 723 22.62 -41.52 -10.61
N VAL A 724 22.01 -40.43 -11.11
CA VAL A 724 20.84 -39.75 -10.53
C VAL A 724 19.87 -39.32 -11.63
N VAL A 725 18.58 -39.32 -11.31
CA VAL A 725 17.52 -38.77 -12.16
C VAL A 725 17.00 -37.48 -11.55
N ILE A 726 16.99 -36.41 -12.34
CA ILE A 726 16.26 -35.18 -12.07
C ILE A 726 14.96 -35.24 -12.87
N LEU A 727 13.84 -35.46 -12.18
CA LEU A 727 12.51 -35.63 -12.75
C LEU A 727 11.72 -34.32 -12.64
N CYS A 728 11.54 -33.64 -13.78
CA CYS A 728 10.90 -32.33 -13.89
C CYS A 728 9.42 -32.48 -14.28
N LEU A 729 8.53 -32.38 -13.29
CA LEU A 729 7.08 -32.51 -13.43
C LEU A 729 6.38 -31.19 -13.10
N GLY A 730 5.09 -31.09 -13.41
CA GLY A 730 4.32 -29.91 -13.03
C GLY A 730 3.11 -29.64 -13.91
N GLU A 731 2.70 -28.38 -13.87
CA GLU A 731 1.51 -27.89 -14.55
C GLU A 731 1.83 -27.11 -15.83
N GLU A 732 0.86 -27.06 -16.74
CA GLU A 732 0.90 -26.16 -17.87
C GLU A 732 0.74 -24.70 -17.39
N ARG A 733 1.30 -23.74 -18.15
CA ARG A 733 1.13 -22.30 -17.92
C ARG A 733 -0.33 -21.89 -17.69
N ARG A 734 -1.27 -22.50 -18.43
CA ARG A 734 -2.70 -22.18 -18.45
C ARG A 734 -3.53 -22.96 -17.44
N TRP A 735 -2.91 -23.86 -16.68
CA TRP A 735 -3.63 -24.62 -15.65
C TRP A 735 -3.74 -23.87 -14.34
N SER A 736 -3.10 -22.70 -14.22
CA SER A 736 -3.24 -21.73 -13.14
C SER A 736 -3.53 -20.34 -13.72
N GLY A 737 -3.82 -19.37 -12.86
CA GLY A 737 -4.30 -18.04 -13.22
C GLY A 737 -5.82 -18.01 -13.43
N GLU A 738 -6.25 -16.97 -14.12
CA GLU A 738 -7.66 -16.69 -14.37
C GLU A 738 -8.34 -17.76 -15.24
N ASN A 739 -9.56 -18.13 -14.88
CA ASN A 739 -10.41 -19.15 -15.53
C ASN A 739 -9.77 -20.54 -15.62
N ALA A 740 -8.78 -20.81 -14.77
CA ALA A 740 -7.99 -22.05 -14.77
C ALA A 740 -8.25 -22.90 -13.51
N SER A 741 -9.51 -22.98 -13.10
CA SER A 741 -9.90 -23.79 -11.93
C SER A 741 -9.77 -25.28 -12.24
N ARG A 742 -9.20 -26.07 -11.32
CA ARG A 742 -9.04 -27.52 -11.48
C ARG A 742 -9.88 -28.28 -10.47
N SER A 743 -10.68 -29.23 -10.95
CA SER A 743 -11.47 -30.12 -10.08
C SER A 743 -10.62 -31.09 -9.27
N THR A 744 -9.39 -31.35 -9.73
CA THR A 744 -8.36 -32.10 -9.00
C THR A 744 -7.06 -31.32 -8.98
N ILE A 745 -6.39 -31.31 -7.83
CA ILE A 745 -5.08 -30.71 -7.63
C ILE A 745 -3.94 -31.72 -7.78
N ALA A 746 -4.25 -32.98 -8.13
CA ALA A 746 -3.24 -33.94 -8.53
C ALA A 746 -2.68 -33.59 -9.92
N LEU A 747 -1.41 -33.92 -10.16
CA LEU A 747 -0.86 -33.90 -11.51
C LEU A 747 -1.54 -34.99 -12.37
N PRO A 748 -1.59 -34.81 -13.69
CA PRO A 748 -2.19 -35.79 -14.59
C PRO A 748 -1.54 -37.17 -14.50
N GLU A 749 -2.35 -38.19 -14.78
CA GLU A 749 -1.97 -39.60 -14.71
C GLU A 749 -0.70 -39.93 -15.51
N ALA A 750 -0.50 -39.32 -16.68
CA ALA A 750 0.70 -39.53 -17.50
C ALA A 750 2.01 -39.21 -16.75
N GLN A 751 2.00 -38.17 -15.91
CA GLN A 751 3.17 -37.80 -15.11
C GLN A 751 3.36 -38.72 -13.91
N LEU A 752 2.27 -39.27 -13.34
CA LEU A 752 2.34 -40.31 -12.30
C LEU A 752 2.94 -41.59 -12.86
N GLN A 753 2.46 -42.07 -14.01
CA GLN A 753 3.02 -43.25 -14.68
C GLN A 753 4.51 -43.07 -15.00
N LEU A 754 4.90 -41.89 -15.48
CA LEU A 754 6.32 -41.58 -15.68
C LEU A 754 7.09 -41.67 -14.36
N ALA A 755 6.62 -41.05 -13.28
CA ALA A 755 7.28 -41.10 -11.98
C ALA A 755 7.41 -42.54 -11.45
N GLU A 756 6.37 -43.36 -11.57
CA GLU A 756 6.39 -44.78 -11.16
C GLU A 756 7.42 -45.58 -11.95
N LYS A 757 7.46 -45.42 -13.28
CA LYS A 757 8.43 -46.12 -14.16
C LYS A 757 9.87 -45.72 -13.82
N ILE A 758 10.10 -44.45 -13.55
CA ILE A 758 11.43 -43.94 -13.17
C ILE A 758 11.84 -44.45 -11.79
N ALA A 759 10.94 -44.38 -10.80
CA ALA A 759 11.22 -44.91 -9.46
C ALA A 759 11.50 -46.43 -9.48
N ALA A 760 10.80 -47.18 -10.34
CA ALA A 760 11.02 -48.63 -10.51
C ALA A 760 12.41 -48.99 -11.06
N THR A 761 13.18 -48.05 -11.61
CA THR A 761 14.58 -48.29 -12.01
C THR A 761 15.52 -48.46 -10.80
N GLY A 762 15.08 -48.09 -9.60
CA GLY A 762 15.90 -48.09 -8.38
C GLY A 762 16.97 -47.00 -8.35
N LYS A 763 16.97 -46.09 -9.32
CA LYS A 763 17.88 -44.95 -9.35
C LYS A 763 17.43 -43.89 -8.35
N PRO A 764 18.37 -43.17 -7.72
CA PRO A 764 18.02 -42.02 -6.91
C PRO A 764 17.27 -40.95 -7.74
N VAL A 765 16.11 -40.50 -7.26
CA VAL A 765 15.23 -39.54 -7.95
C VAL A 765 15.12 -38.23 -7.17
N VAL A 766 15.48 -37.13 -7.82
CA VAL A 766 15.17 -35.75 -7.39
C VAL A 766 14.02 -35.22 -8.23
N MET A 767 12.89 -34.92 -7.61
CA MET A 767 11.73 -34.35 -8.29
C MET A 767 11.75 -32.82 -8.21
N LEU A 768 11.67 -32.16 -9.36
CA LEU A 768 11.43 -30.72 -9.46
C LEU A 768 9.98 -30.51 -9.89
N LEU A 769 9.20 -29.80 -9.07
CA LEU A 769 7.78 -29.54 -9.30
C LEU A 769 7.57 -28.09 -9.69
N SER A 770 7.04 -27.86 -10.89
CA SER A 770 6.68 -26.52 -11.37
C SER A 770 5.17 -26.34 -11.37
N SER A 771 4.61 -25.70 -10.36
CA SER A 771 3.16 -25.58 -10.18
C SER A 771 2.69 -24.16 -9.86
N GLY A 772 1.43 -23.86 -10.20
CA GLY A 772 0.80 -22.58 -9.85
C GLY A 772 0.07 -22.60 -8.50
N ARG A 773 0.01 -23.76 -7.84
CA ARG A 773 -0.83 -24.05 -6.68
C ARG A 773 -0.23 -25.19 -5.85
N PRO A 774 -0.65 -25.35 -4.58
CA PRO A 774 -0.46 -26.61 -3.87
C PRO A 774 -1.02 -27.82 -4.64
N LEU A 775 -0.24 -28.90 -4.68
CA LEU A 775 -0.60 -30.15 -5.37
C LEU A 775 -0.93 -31.27 -4.38
N ASP A 776 -1.79 -32.20 -4.81
CA ASP A 776 -1.85 -33.51 -4.16
C ASP A 776 -0.65 -34.34 -4.61
N LEU A 777 0.28 -34.54 -3.68
CA LEU A 777 1.50 -35.30 -3.89
C LEU A 777 1.47 -36.67 -3.18
N SER A 778 0.34 -37.11 -2.63
CA SER A 778 0.29 -38.31 -1.78
C SER A 778 0.77 -39.59 -2.49
N GLN A 779 0.59 -39.68 -3.82
CA GLN A 779 1.06 -40.81 -4.62
C GLN A 779 2.49 -40.61 -5.17
N MET A 780 2.90 -39.35 -5.42
CA MET A 780 4.20 -39.04 -6.02
C MET A 780 5.31 -38.88 -4.98
N GLU A 781 4.99 -38.42 -3.77
CA GLU A 781 5.95 -38.17 -2.70
C GLU A 781 6.77 -39.43 -2.35
N PRO A 782 6.18 -40.63 -2.25
CA PRO A 782 6.93 -41.86 -1.97
C PRO A 782 7.88 -42.29 -3.10
N LEU A 783 7.66 -41.80 -4.33
CA LEU A 783 8.43 -42.17 -5.53
C LEU A 783 9.74 -41.38 -5.68
N ALA A 784 9.91 -40.32 -4.89
CA ALA A 784 11.08 -39.43 -4.95
C ALA A 784 11.89 -39.48 -3.66
N ASN A 785 13.22 -39.43 -3.79
CA ASN A 785 14.13 -39.31 -2.64
C ASN A 785 14.28 -37.86 -2.18
N ALA A 786 14.14 -36.91 -3.10
CA ALA A 786 14.09 -35.48 -2.78
C ALA A 786 13.05 -34.78 -3.66
N ILE A 787 12.41 -33.74 -3.12
CA ILE A 787 11.38 -32.97 -3.82
C ILE A 787 11.64 -31.49 -3.57
N ILE A 788 11.77 -30.73 -4.65
CA ILE A 788 11.82 -29.27 -4.61
C ILE A 788 10.59 -28.75 -5.35
N GLU A 789 9.76 -27.99 -4.66
CA GLU A 789 8.77 -27.14 -5.31
C GLU A 789 9.49 -25.90 -5.86
N VAL A 790 9.54 -25.80 -7.18
CA VAL A 790 10.12 -24.66 -7.89
C VAL A 790 9.09 -23.61 -8.29
N TRP A 791 7.79 -23.89 -8.10
CA TRP A 791 6.69 -23.04 -8.52
C TRP A 791 6.74 -22.74 -10.02
N GLN A 792 6.25 -21.58 -10.44
CA GLN A 792 6.54 -21.00 -11.74
C GLN A 792 7.56 -19.87 -11.53
N PRO A 793 8.87 -20.16 -11.63
CA PRO A 793 9.95 -19.32 -11.08
C PRO A 793 10.36 -18.12 -11.96
N GLY A 794 9.78 -17.96 -13.14
CA GLY A 794 10.10 -16.86 -14.05
C GLY A 794 11.40 -17.02 -14.82
N THR A 795 11.92 -15.90 -15.33
CA THR A 795 12.97 -15.83 -16.36
C THR A 795 14.28 -16.50 -15.95
N ALA A 796 14.69 -16.33 -14.69
CA ALA A 796 15.95 -16.88 -14.15
C ALA A 796 15.77 -18.23 -13.43
N GLY A 797 14.59 -18.84 -13.52
CA GLY A 797 14.20 -19.97 -12.69
C GLY A 797 15.05 -21.23 -12.86
N GLY A 798 15.43 -21.58 -14.10
CA GLY A 798 16.30 -22.72 -14.35
C GLY A 798 17.69 -22.58 -13.75
N ALA A 799 18.27 -21.39 -13.82
CA ALA A 799 19.57 -21.09 -13.20
C ALA A 799 19.49 -21.19 -11.67
N ALA A 800 18.43 -20.64 -11.07
CA ALA A 800 18.19 -20.77 -9.63
C ALA A 800 18.00 -22.22 -9.18
N ALA A 801 17.29 -23.04 -9.96
CA ALA A 801 17.12 -24.46 -9.66
C ALA A 801 18.46 -25.20 -9.69
N ALA A 802 19.33 -24.88 -10.65
CA ALA A 802 20.67 -25.46 -10.73
C ALA A 802 21.57 -25.06 -9.55
N ASP A 803 21.44 -23.82 -9.05
CA ASP A 803 22.16 -23.35 -7.85
C ASP A 803 21.74 -24.14 -6.61
N ILE A 804 20.45 -24.42 -6.47
CA ILE A 804 19.92 -25.28 -5.39
C ILE A 804 20.45 -26.70 -5.55
N LEU A 805 20.27 -27.31 -6.74
CA LEU A 805 20.70 -28.68 -7.00
C LEU A 805 22.19 -28.90 -6.71
N SER A 806 23.06 -27.95 -7.06
CA SER A 806 24.50 -28.03 -6.84
C SER A 806 24.90 -27.71 -5.39
N GLY A 807 24.02 -27.07 -4.62
CA GLY A 807 24.30 -26.59 -3.28
C GLY A 807 25.13 -25.30 -3.24
N ASP A 808 25.27 -24.62 -4.38
CA ASP A 808 25.80 -23.24 -4.46
C ASP A 808 24.86 -22.30 -3.68
N VAL A 809 23.56 -22.59 -3.69
CA VAL A 809 22.56 -21.97 -2.82
C VAL A 809 21.93 -23.04 -1.93
N ASN A 810 21.83 -22.73 -0.63
CA ASN A 810 21.08 -23.54 0.32
C ASN A 810 19.59 -23.12 0.28
N PRO A 811 18.63 -24.04 0.01
CA PRO A 811 17.22 -23.70 -0.01
C PRO A 811 16.76 -23.13 1.32
N SER A 812 15.98 -22.06 1.23
CA SER A 812 15.47 -21.31 2.39
C SER A 812 14.00 -20.91 2.26
N GLY A 813 13.32 -21.36 1.20
CA GLY A 813 11.89 -21.15 1.03
C GLY A 813 11.09 -21.97 2.03
N LYS A 814 9.98 -21.42 2.52
CA LYS A 814 9.00 -22.11 3.36
C LYS A 814 7.59 -21.84 2.83
N LEU A 815 6.71 -22.84 2.81
CA LEU A 815 5.37 -22.74 2.22
C LEU A 815 4.53 -21.59 2.79
N ALA A 816 3.97 -20.75 1.92
CA ALA A 816 2.97 -19.74 2.27
C ALA A 816 1.52 -20.24 2.14
N MET A 817 1.32 -21.46 1.65
CA MET A 817 0.02 -22.14 1.55
C MET A 817 0.20 -23.63 1.83
N THR A 818 -0.77 -24.20 2.54
CA THR A 818 -0.78 -25.58 2.99
C THR A 818 -0.96 -26.54 1.80
N PHE A 819 -0.18 -27.63 1.75
CA PHE A 819 -0.37 -28.71 0.78
C PHE A 819 -1.32 -29.77 1.36
N PRO A 820 -2.55 -29.91 0.82
CA PRO A 820 -3.46 -30.97 1.22
C PRO A 820 -2.93 -32.36 0.81
N ARG A 821 -3.44 -33.41 1.46
CA ARG A 821 -3.22 -34.81 1.05
C ARG A 821 -4.10 -35.23 -0.12
N SER A 822 -5.21 -34.55 -0.33
CA SER A 822 -6.13 -34.82 -1.44
C SER A 822 -7.08 -33.65 -1.66
N THR A 823 -7.73 -33.61 -2.82
CA THR A 823 -8.80 -32.65 -3.12
C THR A 823 -9.92 -32.68 -2.06
N GLY A 824 -10.21 -33.84 -1.46
CA GLY A 824 -11.26 -34.00 -0.45
C GLY A 824 -10.98 -33.31 0.89
N GLN A 825 -9.73 -32.89 1.16
CA GLN A 825 -9.38 -32.12 2.37
C GLN A 825 -9.66 -30.63 2.24
N ILE A 826 -9.95 -30.13 1.03
CA ILE A 826 -10.06 -28.71 0.76
C ILE A 826 -11.40 -28.17 1.30
N PRO A 827 -11.42 -27.05 2.05
CA PRO A 827 -10.26 -26.23 2.42
C PRO A 827 -9.47 -26.77 3.63
N ILE A 828 -8.13 -26.79 3.53
CA ILE A 828 -7.19 -27.02 4.65
C ILE A 828 -6.13 -25.93 4.73
N TYR A 829 -5.94 -25.41 5.94
CA TYR A 829 -5.13 -24.22 6.23
C TYR A 829 -4.75 -24.20 7.71
N TYR A 830 -3.72 -23.44 8.09
CA TYR A 830 -3.12 -23.50 9.43
C TYR A 830 -3.92 -22.74 10.51
N ASN A 831 -4.42 -21.53 10.19
CA ASN A 831 -5.14 -20.65 11.12
C ASN A 831 -6.63 -20.99 11.22
N ARG A 832 -6.94 -22.28 11.40
CA ARG A 832 -8.28 -22.79 11.66
C ARG A 832 -8.73 -22.48 13.08
N ARG A 833 -10.05 -22.37 13.28
CA ARG A 833 -10.64 -22.29 14.63
C ARG A 833 -10.67 -23.66 15.29
N GLY A 834 -10.61 -23.67 16.62
CA GLY A 834 -10.60 -24.92 17.40
C GLY A 834 -11.90 -25.71 17.26
N SER A 835 -11.80 -27.04 17.16
CA SER A 835 -12.96 -27.94 17.19
C SER A 835 -13.59 -28.00 18.59
N ALA A 836 -14.92 -28.07 18.66
CA ALA A 836 -15.64 -28.38 19.89
C ALA A 836 -15.28 -29.77 20.45
N ARG A 837 -14.76 -30.69 19.61
CA ARG A 837 -14.31 -32.03 19.99
C ARG A 837 -12.87 -32.27 19.51
N ARG A 838 -11.89 -31.99 20.37
CA ARG A 838 -10.45 -31.99 20.01
C ARG A 838 -9.87 -33.32 19.54
N HIS A 839 -10.52 -34.44 19.87
CA HIS A 839 -10.05 -35.80 19.57
C HIS A 839 -11.05 -36.61 18.73
N GLN A 840 -11.98 -35.94 18.04
CA GLN A 840 -12.99 -36.58 17.19
C GLN A 840 -13.22 -35.78 15.91
N GLY A 841 -13.96 -36.36 14.95
CA GLY A 841 -14.29 -35.71 13.68
C GLY A 841 -13.16 -35.76 12.65
N PHE A 842 -12.22 -36.70 12.80
CA PHE A 842 -11.19 -36.97 11.81
C PHE A 842 -11.78 -37.68 10.58
N TYR A 843 -11.10 -37.57 9.43
CA TYR A 843 -11.46 -38.36 8.24
C TYR A 843 -11.26 -39.86 8.52
N GLN A 844 -12.04 -40.71 7.86
CA GLN A 844 -12.00 -42.16 8.06
C GLN A 844 -10.96 -42.88 7.19
N ASP A 845 -10.58 -42.25 6.08
CA ASP A 845 -9.83 -42.81 4.97
C ASP A 845 -8.45 -42.16 4.77
N ILE A 846 -8.22 -40.99 5.37
CA ILE A 846 -6.94 -40.26 5.33
C ILE A 846 -6.64 -39.58 6.67
N PRO A 847 -5.37 -39.27 6.99
CA PRO A 847 -5.05 -38.42 8.14
C PRO A 847 -5.65 -37.02 7.98
N SER A 848 -6.16 -36.41 9.06
CA SER A 848 -6.67 -35.03 9.04
C SER A 848 -5.60 -33.94 9.05
N THR A 849 -4.32 -34.31 9.11
CA THR A 849 -3.21 -33.37 8.92
C THR A 849 -2.99 -33.10 7.43
N PRO A 850 -2.44 -31.93 7.05
CA PRO A 850 -1.95 -31.73 5.68
C PRO A 850 -0.78 -32.66 5.36
N LEU A 851 -0.40 -32.71 4.08
CA LEU A 851 0.85 -33.37 3.65
C LEU A 851 2.04 -32.50 4.04
N TYR A 852 2.02 -31.22 3.68
CA TYR A 852 2.97 -30.21 4.14
C TYR A 852 2.22 -29.00 4.72
N PRO A 853 2.45 -28.63 5.99
CA PRO A 853 1.79 -27.49 6.60
C PRO A 853 2.34 -26.15 6.09
N PHE A 854 1.59 -25.08 6.30
CA PHE A 854 2.11 -23.71 6.25
C PHE A 854 3.43 -23.58 7.03
N GLY A 855 4.42 -22.90 6.43
CA GLY A 855 5.75 -22.73 7.00
C GLY A 855 6.68 -23.94 6.83
N HIS A 856 6.26 -25.02 6.18
CA HIS A 856 7.15 -26.16 5.88
C HIS A 856 8.20 -25.79 4.83
N GLY A 857 9.45 -26.21 5.05
CA GLY A 857 10.55 -26.02 4.12
C GLY A 857 11.86 -26.43 4.77
N LEU A 858 12.53 -27.41 4.15
CA LEU A 858 13.79 -27.96 4.61
C LEU A 858 14.97 -27.11 4.11
N SER A 859 16.16 -27.39 4.66
CA SER A 859 17.43 -26.76 4.31
C SER A 859 18.51 -27.84 4.18
N TYR A 860 19.62 -27.53 3.49
CA TYR A 860 20.84 -28.35 3.52
C TYR A 860 21.62 -28.21 4.82
N THR A 861 21.17 -27.35 5.74
CA THR A 861 21.66 -27.27 7.11
C THR A 861 20.52 -27.47 8.10
N THR A 862 20.84 -27.54 9.39
CA THR A 862 19.85 -27.66 10.47
C THR A 862 19.88 -26.43 11.36
N PHE A 863 18.71 -26.04 11.87
CA PHE A 863 18.57 -24.92 12.80
C PHE A 863 17.97 -25.41 14.11
N ALA A 864 18.63 -25.08 15.22
CA ALA A 864 18.15 -25.35 16.56
C ALA A 864 17.65 -24.06 17.20
N TYR A 865 16.41 -24.09 17.72
CA TYR A 865 15.80 -23.01 18.47
C TYR A 865 16.06 -23.23 19.96
N GLY A 866 16.83 -22.36 20.60
CA GLY A 866 17.03 -22.38 22.04
C GLY A 866 15.82 -21.83 22.80
N GLU A 867 15.90 -21.83 24.13
CA GLU A 867 14.80 -21.38 24.99
C GLU A 867 14.46 -19.90 24.75
N PRO A 868 13.17 -19.56 24.51
CA PRO A 868 12.76 -18.17 24.41
C PRO A 868 12.84 -17.43 25.74
N SER A 869 13.12 -16.13 25.68
CA SER A 869 13.04 -15.23 26.84
C SER A 869 12.03 -14.12 26.61
N VAL A 870 11.33 -13.73 27.67
CA VAL A 870 10.33 -12.65 27.65
C VAL A 870 10.79 -11.49 28.52
N SER A 871 10.49 -10.26 28.08
CA SER A 871 10.71 -9.07 28.92
C SER A 871 9.76 -9.01 30.11
N SER A 872 8.55 -9.56 29.96
CA SER A 872 7.57 -9.74 31.03
C SER A 872 6.56 -10.81 30.62
N SER A 873 6.15 -11.67 31.56
CA SER A 873 5.06 -12.63 31.36
C SER A 873 3.68 -12.02 31.65
N THR A 874 3.63 -10.85 32.28
CA THR A 874 2.40 -10.10 32.56
C THR A 874 2.53 -8.66 32.06
N PHE A 875 1.49 -8.12 31.45
CA PHE A 875 1.54 -6.77 30.86
C PHE A 875 0.16 -6.14 30.76
N ARG A 876 0.11 -4.82 30.59
CA ARG A 876 -1.15 -4.09 30.36
C ARG A 876 -1.25 -3.64 28.91
N LYS A 877 -2.46 -3.24 28.49
CA LYS A 877 -2.75 -2.71 27.13
C LYS A 877 -1.75 -1.68 26.59
N GLY A 878 -1.15 -0.85 27.43
CA GLY A 878 -0.18 0.20 27.05
C GLY A 878 1.29 -0.24 27.05
N GLU A 879 1.58 -1.46 27.46
CA GLU A 879 2.94 -1.97 27.66
C GLU A 879 3.31 -2.94 26.53
N LYS A 880 4.48 -2.75 25.95
CA LYS A 880 5.00 -3.66 24.91
C LYS A 880 5.77 -4.79 25.56
N VAL A 881 5.54 -6.01 25.08
CA VAL A 881 6.30 -7.19 25.48
C VAL A 881 7.28 -7.56 24.38
N THR A 882 8.52 -7.86 24.76
CA THR A 882 9.51 -8.41 23.85
C THR A 882 9.68 -9.89 24.12
N VAL A 883 9.52 -10.71 23.09
CA VAL A 883 9.88 -12.13 23.10
C VAL A 883 11.09 -12.31 22.20
N THR A 884 12.13 -12.98 22.68
CA THR A 884 13.33 -13.29 21.90
C THR A 884 13.61 -14.78 21.90
N VAL A 885 14.14 -15.29 20.80
CA VAL A 885 14.57 -16.70 20.68
C VAL A 885 15.95 -16.76 20.04
N PRO A 886 16.93 -17.42 20.66
CA PRO A 886 18.21 -17.70 20.00
C PRO A 886 18.03 -18.85 19.01
N VAL A 887 18.46 -18.65 17.77
CA VAL A 887 18.46 -19.67 16.71
C VAL A 887 19.90 -19.93 16.30
N THR A 888 20.31 -21.19 16.31
CA THR A 888 21.66 -21.61 15.96
C THR A 888 21.64 -22.46 14.70
N ASN A 889 22.52 -22.16 13.76
CA ASN A 889 22.79 -23.07 12.66
C ASN A 889 23.69 -24.21 13.17
N THR A 890 23.12 -25.40 13.31
CA THR A 890 23.79 -26.58 13.88
C THR A 890 24.40 -27.51 12.82
N GLY A 891 24.20 -27.23 11.54
CA GLY A 891 24.80 -28.02 10.46
C GLY A 891 26.14 -27.48 10.00
N SER A 892 26.59 -27.97 8.84
CA SER A 892 27.92 -27.70 8.28
C SER A 892 27.92 -26.68 7.14
N ARG A 893 26.75 -26.16 6.74
CA ARG A 893 26.61 -25.19 5.64
C ARG A 893 25.95 -23.91 6.15
N ALA A 894 26.32 -22.78 5.55
CA ALA A 894 25.56 -21.55 5.74
C ALA A 894 24.13 -21.74 5.20
N GLY A 895 23.17 -21.06 5.80
CA GLY A 895 21.78 -21.13 5.37
C GLY A 895 20.94 -20.03 6.00
N ALA A 896 19.86 -19.67 5.33
CA ALA A 896 18.90 -18.70 5.85
C ALA A 896 17.69 -19.40 6.47
N GLU A 897 17.29 -18.94 7.66
CA GLU A 897 16.10 -19.41 8.35
C GLU A 897 15.08 -18.27 8.47
N ALA A 898 13.85 -18.56 8.08
CA ALA A 898 12.69 -17.70 8.30
C ALA A 898 11.99 -18.11 9.60
N VAL A 899 12.16 -17.29 10.65
CA VAL A 899 11.52 -17.49 11.94
C VAL A 899 10.11 -16.89 11.90
N LEU A 900 9.10 -17.77 11.99
CA LEU A 900 7.69 -17.40 12.00
C LEU A 900 7.16 -17.34 13.44
N TRP A 901 6.50 -16.24 13.79
CA TRP A 901 5.94 -15.99 15.13
C TRP A 901 4.42 -15.95 15.06
N PHE A 902 3.81 -16.87 15.79
CA PHE A 902 2.36 -16.97 15.86
C PHE A 902 1.82 -16.59 17.24
N ILE A 903 0.58 -16.13 17.27
CA ILE A 903 -0.16 -15.85 18.49
C ILE A 903 -1.42 -16.72 18.53
N SER A 904 -1.72 -17.27 19.69
CA SER A 904 -2.99 -17.92 20.00
C SER A 904 -3.65 -17.18 21.15
N ASP A 905 -4.90 -16.79 20.96
CA ASP A 905 -5.80 -16.34 22.02
C ASP A 905 -6.76 -17.51 22.32
N PRO A 906 -6.55 -18.24 23.43
CA PRO A 906 -7.26 -19.46 23.73
C PRO A 906 -8.68 -19.22 24.27
N ALA A 907 -9.02 -17.99 24.69
CA ALA A 907 -10.28 -17.69 25.36
C ALA A 907 -10.71 -16.24 25.09
N ALA A 908 -11.61 -16.09 24.13
CA ALA A 908 -12.14 -14.80 23.71
C ALA A 908 -13.65 -14.86 23.49
N SER A 909 -14.32 -13.70 23.47
CA SER A 909 -15.75 -13.59 23.16
C SER A 909 -16.12 -14.06 21.75
N ILE A 910 -15.19 -13.95 20.81
CA ILE A 910 -15.27 -14.51 19.45
C ILE A 910 -14.16 -15.54 19.31
N THR A 911 -14.51 -16.79 18.98
CA THR A 911 -13.54 -17.88 18.88
C THR A 911 -12.36 -17.51 17.98
N ARG A 912 -11.13 -17.55 18.48
CA ARG A 912 -9.95 -17.18 17.68
C ARG A 912 -9.34 -18.40 16.97
N PRO A 913 -8.59 -18.20 15.87
CA PRO A 913 -7.78 -19.25 15.29
C PRO A 913 -6.85 -19.88 16.33
N ILE A 914 -6.55 -21.17 16.17
CA ILE A 914 -5.65 -21.89 17.08
C ILE A 914 -4.24 -21.28 17.11
N MET A 915 -3.84 -20.62 16.03
CA MET A 915 -2.66 -19.79 15.91
C MET A 915 -2.81 -18.85 14.71
N GLU A 916 -2.25 -17.64 14.79
CA GLU A 916 -2.23 -16.64 13.73
C GLU A 916 -0.82 -16.07 13.60
N LEU A 917 -0.29 -16.00 12.38
CA LEU A 917 0.99 -15.35 12.12
C LEU A 917 0.85 -13.85 12.42
N LYS A 918 1.76 -13.30 13.23
CA LYS A 918 1.78 -11.86 13.56
C LYS A 918 3.13 -11.20 13.32
N HIS A 919 4.18 -11.99 13.09
CA HIS A 919 5.53 -11.49 12.81
C HIS A 919 6.40 -12.56 12.15
N PHE A 920 7.36 -12.16 11.33
CA PHE A 920 8.39 -13.03 10.81
C PHE A 920 9.67 -12.26 10.50
N GLU A 921 10.79 -12.97 10.54
CA GLU A 921 12.11 -12.44 10.20
C GLU A 921 12.93 -13.54 9.52
N LYS A 922 13.66 -13.20 8.46
CA LYS A 922 14.58 -14.11 7.79
C LYS A 922 16.01 -13.59 7.92
N ARG A 923 16.95 -14.47 8.31
CA ARG A 923 18.38 -14.14 8.38
C ARG A 923 19.22 -15.32 7.94
N GLU A 924 20.36 -15.03 7.31
CA GLU A 924 21.41 -16.01 7.03
C GLU A 924 22.29 -16.22 8.26
N LEU A 925 22.62 -17.48 8.55
CA LEU A 925 23.50 -17.88 9.65
C LEU A 925 24.61 -18.79 9.10
N LYS A 926 25.85 -18.52 9.49
CA LYS A 926 27.00 -19.40 9.23
C LYS A 926 26.95 -20.66 10.10
N PRO A 927 27.67 -21.74 9.74
CA PRO A 927 27.78 -22.93 10.61
C PRO A 927 28.23 -22.56 12.03
N GLY A 928 27.50 -23.04 13.04
CA GLY A 928 27.75 -22.76 14.46
C GLY A 928 27.36 -21.35 14.93
N GLU A 929 26.89 -20.47 14.05
CA GLU A 929 26.43 -19.14 14.44
C GLU A 929 25.09 -19.20 15.15
N THR A 930 24.99 -18.49 16.28
CA THR A 930 23.73 -18.24 17.00
C THR A 930 23.33 -16.78 16.83
N THR A 931 22.09 -16.54 16.37
CA THR A 931 21.50 -15.22 16.27
C THR A 931 20.21 -15.15 17.08
N THR A 932 20.00 -14.06 17.82
CA THR A 932 18.76 -13.80 18.54
C THR A 932 17.74 -13.09 17.65
N PHE A 933 16.60 -13.72 17.45
CA PHE A 933 15.42 -13.16 16.78
C PHE A 933 14.48 -12.53 17.80
N LYS A 934 13.68 -11.53 17.38
CA LYS A 934 12.95 -10.68 18.33
C LYS A 934 11.58 -10.26 17.81
N PHE A 935 10.54 -10.61 18.55
CA PHE A 935 9.20 -10.08 18.34
C PHE A 935 8.84 -9.05 19.43
N VAL A 936 8.55 -7.81 19.02
CA VAL A 936 8.01 -6.77 19.90
C VAL A 936 6.49 -6.71 19.75
N ILE A 937 5.80 -7.26 20.73
CA ILE A 937 4.34 -7.32 20.78
C ILE A 937 3.81 -5.99 21.30
N ASP A 938 3.19 -5.25 20.39
CA ASP A 938 2.24 -4.19 20.70
C ASP A 938 0.84 -4.81 20.91
N PRO A 939 0.22 -4.68 22.10
CA PRO A 939 -1.05 -5.35 22.40
C PRO A 939 -2.19 -4.97 21.45
N VAL A 940 -2.32 -3.69 21.13
CA VAL A 940 -3.38 -3.20 20.25
C VAL A 940 -3.15 -3.68 18.82
N LYS A 941 -1.90 -3.68 18.35
CA LYS A 941 -1.62 -4.11 16.97
C LYS A 941 -1.75 -5.63 16.77
N HIS A 942 -1.25 -6.44 17.71
CA HIS A 942 -1.05 -7.87 17.47
C HIS A 942 -2.04 -8.79 18.19
N LEU A 943 -2.65 -8.34 19.29
CA LEU A 943 -3.56 -9.16 20.10
C LEU A 943 -5.04 -8.81 19.89
N SER A 944 -5.32 -7.65 19.30
CA SER A 944 -6.68 -7.26 19.00
C SER A 944 -7.27 -8.02 17.81
N PHE A 945 -8.59 -8.17 17.78
CA PHE A 945 -9.34 -8.72 16.66
C PHE A 945 -10.60 -7.90 16.39
N PRO A 946 -11.13 -7.89 15.15
CA PRO A 946 -12.33 -7.14 14.83
C PRO A 946 -13.61 -7.93 15.21
N ASP A 947 -14.68 -7.22 15.55
CA ASP A 947 -16.03 -7.76 15.49
C ASP A 947 -16.59 -7.78 14.04
N ALA A 948 -17.85 -8.17 13.90
CA ALA A 948 -18.57 -8.23 12.62
C ALA A 948 -18.77 -6.85 11.94
N ASP A 949 -18.58 -5.75 12.67
CA ASP A 949 -18.68 -4.38 12.18
C ASP A 949 -17.30 -3.74 11.99
N GLY A 950 -16.21 -4.46 12.27
CA GLY A 950 -14.84 -3.96 12.15
C GLY A 950 -14.37 -3.11 13.33
N ASN A 951 -15.10 -3.10 14.45
CA ASN A 951 -14.62 -2.47 15.68
C ASN A 951 -13.54 -3.36 16.30
N ILE A 952 -12.46 -2.72 16.75
CA ILE A 952 -11.32 -3.42 17.33
C ILE A 952 -11.60 -3.80 18.78
N ILE A 953 -11.58 -5.10 19.06
CA ILE A 953 -11.70 -5.69 20.38
C ILE A 953 -10.33 -6.13 20.87
N LEU A 954 -10.01 -5.82 22.12
CA LEU A 954 -8.84 -6.32 22.83
C LEU A 954 -9.28 -6.73 24.24
N GLU A 955 -9.20 -8.02 24.53
CA GLU A 955 -9.68 -8.61 25.78
C GLU A 955 -8.48 -8.99 26.68
N PRO A 956 -8.55 -8.73 28.00
CA PRO A 956 -7.56 -9.26 28.94
C PRO A 956 -7.66 -10.79 28.99
N GLY A 957 -6.54 -11.45 29.26
CA GLY A 957 -6.48 -12.91 29.27
C GLY A 957 -5.12 -13.48 28.94
N ASP A 958 -5.09 -14.79 28.79
CA ASP A 958 -3.90 -15.53 28.40
C ASP A 958 -3.65 -15.40 26.90
N PHE A 959 -2.40 -15.23 26.51
CA PHE A 959 -1.95 -15.31 25.12
C PHE A 959 -0.78 -16.29 25.02
N LYS A 960 -0.74 -17.07 23.94
CA LYS A 960 0.37 -17.97 23.65
C LYS A 960 1.15 -17.47 22.46
N ILE A 961 2.44 -17.28 22.62
CA ILE A 961 3.37 -16.96 21.55
C ILE A 961 4.07 -18.24 21.13
N ILE A 962 3.92 -18.61 19.87
CA ILE A 962 4.45 -19.86 19.31
C ILE A 962 5.56 -19.50 18.33
N VAL A 963 6.76 -20.08 18.54
CA VAL A 963 7.93 -19.85 17.70
C VAL A 963 8.80 -21.10 17.65
N GLY A 964 9.04 -21.61 16.44
CA GLY A 964 9.68 -22.92 16.27
C GLY A 964 8.96 -24.01 17.09
N PRO A 965 9.67 -24.81 17.90
CA PRO A 965 9.06 -25.83 18.75
C PRO A 965 8.48 -25.28 20.08
N HIS A 966 8.63 -23.98 20.34
CA HIS A 966 8.37 -23.39 21.65
C HIS A 966 7.01 -22.70 21.74
N THR A 967 6.42 -22.74 22.94
CA THR A 967 5.22 -21.97 23.29
C THR A 967 5.47 -21.21 24.58
N VAL A 968 5.29 -19.90 24.52
CA VAL A 968 5.47 -18.97 25.64
C VAL A 968 4.12 -18.42 26.05
N ASN A 969 3.78 -18.50 27.34
CA ASN A 969 2.53 -17.95 27.86
C ASN A 969 2.75 -16.51 28.37
N LEU A 970 1.86 -15.61 27.98
CA LEU A 970 1.77 -14.24 28.46
C LEU A 970 0.37 -13.98 29.01
N VAL A 971 0.23 -13.10 29.98
CA VAL A 971 -1.06 -12.69 30.55
C VAL A 971 -1.22 -11.18 30.41
N MET A 972 -2.31 -10.74 29.78
CA MET A 972 -2.67 -9.32 29.76
C MET A 972 -3.69 -9.02 30.85
N GLU A 973 -3.36 -8.08 31.74
CA GLU A 973 -4.23 -7.61 32.84
C GLU A 973 -5.26 -6.55 32.41
#